data_AF-A0A1J4WYB3-F1
#
_entry.id   AF-A0A1J4WYB3-F1
#
_cell.length_a   1.000
_cell.length_b   1.000
_cell.length_c   1.000
_cell.angle_alpha   90.00
_cell.angle_beta   90.00
_cell.angle_gamma   90.00
#
_symmetry.space_group_name_H-M   'P 1'
#
loop_
_entity.id
_entity.type
_entity.pdbx_description
1 polymer ?
#
loop_
_entity_poly.entity_id
_entity_poly.type
_entity_poly.pdbx_seq_one_letter_code
_entity_poly.pdbx_strand_id
1 'polypeptide(L)'
;MVIVCLLLFGAPFWASDSLDHTATPTQVMTTPDGALAVVLGHELLLGRDRVDTLIDLEELGLYSSPPGMTFLPDGDLLVRPGTGSIARCDLTSRVCRPVAGNLPLTTDPCWIDRDSDGTLYLSSPDAERILAVDLSGQYRRLTDQSPFVPRQFLLKEWGLLDPASGDWTALPPYLSTGAFALQPLPSDGGSRPLWVLQTLKVDGGWWVLFKGRDKLGGTILRFDEDWSRPKAIILSAPVAMTLFEGRVVVADIGRRQVLQFLPNGHPLPDLAWPELQVRQAAADDQSESLHKLISVLPFGVIGIVITLLFIALASPELPKGLFDSPPSRWALEEQRNRDDSQLFVIGVVALIFFPLMLFLLTRFVVVPPPIALALVALPILVGMGVLLYRYKHAQNPATPNPEPNMAQVYTQIQGFYYSAFGTGLLLVLAGAAWWAQVWQAMAWLGAGAALLLVPTVALRLRLGTIAADLPPVAVEPEEPTDPRLADPSIVWIELPRWEREIRQASNGLYFVYFFLVYLIAKHAFGFRWGDIPGIEWILFFVLIPAALLIGSLIGARHDHRIGVRGRTVLLHQNGTITEAPIEQVFSSGRAILVGDLRTPLDLYPPAQIERHLLPLLARAAPIAHRELQKRWFNEQWSIWLLIGFCWLVGIVMFWLDGGIQ
;
A
#
# COMPACT_ATOMS: atom_id res chain seq x y z
N MET A 1 21.02 -10.36 8.08
CA MET A 1 19.58 -10.60 7.90
C MET A 1 18.79 -9.30 7.72
N VAL A 2 18.84 -8.32 8.64
CA VAL A 2 18.16 -7.01 8.47
C VAL A 2 18.48 -6.34 7.13
N ILE A 3 19.76 -6.31 6.72
CA ILE A 3 20.19 -5.78 5.42
C ILE A 3 19.51 -6.52 4.25
N VAL A 4 19.40 -7.85 4.33
CA VAL A 4 18.73 -8.68 3.31
C VAL A 4 17.24 -8.34 3.22
N CYS A 5 16.55 -8.15 4.35
CA CYS A 5 15.16 -7.73 4.36
C CYS A 5 14.96 -6.31 3.78
N LEU A 6 15.85 -5.37 4.13
CA LEU A 6 15.81 -4.01 3.56
C LEU A 6 16.03 -4.03 2.04
N LEU A 7 16.95 -4.86 1.55
CA LEU A 7 17.14 -5.03 0.11
C LEU A 7 15.92 -5.68 -0.54
N LEU A 8 15.41 -6.80 -0.02
CA LEU A 8 14.32 -7.56 -0.67
C LEU A 8 12.95 -6.86 -0.62
N PHE A 9 12.67 -6.08 0.41
CA PHE A 9 11.35 -5.45 0.60
C PHE A 9 11.42 -3.93 0.54
N GLY A 10 12.44 -3.34 1.17
CA GLY A 10 12.61 -1.88 1.19
C GLY A 10 12.98 -1.32 -0.17
N ALA A 11 13.89 -1.97 -0.92
CA ALA A 11 14.32 -1.45 -2.22
C ALA A 11 13.22 -1.53 -3.30
N PRO A 12 12.43 -2.61 -3.45
CA PRO A 12 11.30 -2.61 -4.37
C PRO A 12 10.21 -1.61 -3.98
N PHE A 13 9.92 -1.45 -2.68
CA PHE A 13 8.98 -0.44 -2.20
C PHE A 13 9.47 0.98 -2.54
N TRP A 14 10.72 1.30 -2.21
CA TRP A 14 11.34 2.58 -2.52
C TRP A 14 11.42 2.84 -4.03
N ALA A 15 11.72 1.82 -4.83
CA ALA A 15 11.80 1.96 -6.27
C ALA A 15 10.41 2.13 -6.91
N SER A 16 9.37 1.47 -6.38
CA SER A 16 7.97 1.72 -6.77
C SER A 16 7.54 3.15 -6.45
N ASP A 17 7.82 3.61 -5.23
CA ASP A 17 7.55 5.00 -4.79
C ASP A 17 8.31 6.00 -5.68
N SER A 18 9.59 5.73 -5.97
CA SER A 18 10.41 6.55 -6.88
C SER A 18 9.89 6.54 -8.32
N LEU A 19 9.34 5.42 -8.80
CA LEU A 19 8.71 5.33 -10.12
C LEU A 19 7.44 6.17 -10.19
N ASP A 20 6.65 6.21 -9.12
CA ASP A 20 5.46 7.09 -9.01
C ASP A 20 5.84 8.58 -9.01
N HIS A 21 7.07 8.90 -8.61
CA HIS A 21 7.65 10.24 -8.66
C HIS A 21 8.43 10.55 -9.95
N THR A 22 8.55 9.59 -10.89
CA THR A 22 9.18 9.89 -12.18
C THR A 22 8.34 10.89 -12.97
N ALA A 23 9.00 11.75 -13.74
CA ALA A 23 8.39 12.82 -14.51
C ALA A 23 7.47 12.22 -15.59
N THR A 24 6.20 12.03 -15.26
CA THR A 24 5.16 11.48 -16.13
C THR A 24 4.06 12.52 -16.32
N PRO A 25 3.45 12.59 -17.52
CA PRO A 25 2.42 13.60 -17.78
C PRO A 25 1.15 13.20 -17.03
N THR A 26 0.83 13.93 -15.97
CA THR A 26 -0.33 13.64 -15.12
C THR A 26 -1.52 14.50 -15.49
N GLN A 27 -1.28 15.68 -16.08
CA GLN A 27 -2.35 16.58 -16.47
C GLN A 27 -1.99 17.41 -17.71
N VAL A 28 -3.00 17.63 -18.56
CA VAL A 28 -2.95 18.54 -19.70
C VAL A 28 -4.14 19.47 -19.65
N MET A 29 -3.94 20.76 -19.89
CA MET A 29 -5.00 21.77 -19.93
C MET A 29 -4.61 22.92 -20.85
N THR A 30 -5.61 23.65 -21.36
CA THR A 30 -5.36 24.84 -22.18
C THR A 30 -5.58 26.07 -21.30
N THR A 31 -4.64 27.00 -21.32
CA THR A 31 -4.72 28.27 -20.60
C THR A 31 -5.76 29.20 -21.27
N PRO A 32 -6.25 30.25 -20.60
CA PRO A 32 -7.24 31.17 -21.18
C PRO A 32 -6.71 31.93 -22.40
N ASP A 33 -5.40 32.20 -22.45
CA ASP A 33 -4.72 32.80 -23.59
C ASP A 33 -4.38 31.77 -24.69
N GLY A 34 -4.78 30.51 -24.54
CA GLY A 34 -4.68 29.48 -25.57
C GLY A 34 -3.33 28.77 -25.66
N ALA A 35 -2.46 28.89 -24.65
CA ALA A 35 -1.28 28.04 -24.51
C ALA A 35 -1.66 26.66 -23.96
N LEU A 36 -0.83 25.66 -24.22
CA LEU A 36 -0.94 24.34 -23.61
C LEU A 36 -0.14 24.32 -22.30
N ALA A 37 -0.74 23.72 -21.29
CA ALA A 37 -0.14 23.47 -20.00
C ALA A 37 -0.02 21.96 -19.80
N VAL A 38 1.19 21.49 -19.52
CA VAL A 38 1.50 20.07 -19.28
C VAL A 38 2.14 19.95 -17.90
N VAL A 39 1.55 19.13 -17.05
CA VAL A 39 2.10 18.81 -15.73
C VAL A 39 2.90 17.53 -15.82
N LEU A 40 4.19 17.60 -15.49
CA LEU A 40 5.14 16.51 -15.56
C LEU A 40 5.81 16.33 -14.19
N GLY A 41 5.34 15.38 -13.39
CA GLY A 41 5.77 15.24 -11.99
C GLY A 41 5.44 16.49 -11.17
N HIS A 42 6.47 17.24 -10.75
CA HIS A 42 6.34 18.51 -10.00
C HIS A 42 6.51 19.75 -10.87
N GLU A 43 6.70 19.60 -12.18
CA GLU A 43 6.87 20.74 -13.08
C GLU A 43 5.58 21.01 -13.86
N LEU A 44 5.24 22.29 -14.00
CA LEU A 44 4.22 22.79 -14.92
C LEU A 44 4.91 23.48 -16.11
N LEU A 45 4.77 22.88 -17.28
CA LEU A 45 5.30 23.36 -18.56
C LEU A 45 4.19 24.10 -19.31
N LEU A 46 4.44 25.35 -19.70
CA LEU A 46 3.48 26.19 -20.42
C LEU A 46 4.08 26.61 -21.77
N GLY A 47 3.31 26.50 -22.84
CA GLY A 47 3.70 27.02 -24.14
C GLY A 47 2.82 26.54 -25.29
N ARG A 48 3.15 26.95 -26.52
CA ARG A 48 2.39 26.55 -27.72
C ARG A 48 3.18 25.58 -28.59
N ASP A 49 4.24 26.09 -29.23
CA ASP A 49 5.12 25.31 -30.10
C ASP A 49 6.34 24.74 -29.35
N ARG A 50 6.67 25.35 -28.22
CA ARG A 50 7.78 25.02 -27.31
C ARG A 50 7.39 25.41 -25.90
N VAL A 51 8.19 25.00 -24.90
CA VAL A 51 8.01 25.48 -23.53
C VAL A 51 8.48 26.93 -23.42
N ASP A 52 7.57 27.84 -23.09
CA ASP A 52 7.84 29.26 -22.87
C ASP A 52 8.02 29.58 -21.38
N THR A 53 7.32 28.85 -20.50
CA THR A 53 7.40 29.04 -19.06
C THR A 53 7.44 27.69 -18.35
N LEU A 54 8.33 27.58 -17.36
CA LEU A 54 8.47 26.42 -16.49
C LEU A 54 8.29 26.86 -15.05
N ILE A 55 7.38 26.20 -14.34
CA ILE A 55 7.05 26.48 -12.95
C ILE A 55 7.23 25.20 -12.15
N ASP A 56 8.00 25.27 -11.07
CA ASP A 56 8.07 24.19 -10.09
C ASP A 56 6.85 24.32 -9.15
N LEU A 57 6.02 23.28 -9.13
CA LEU A 57 4.83 23.21 -8.29
C LEU A 57 5.19 23.19 -6.80
N GLU A 58 6.40 22.78 -6.42
CA GLU A 58 6.85 22.87 -5.02
C GLU A 58 7.00 24.33 -4.56
N GLU A 59 7.38 25.26 -5.44
CA GLU A 59 7.43 26.69 -5.13
C GLU A 59 6.04 27.27 -4.83
N LEU A 60 4.99 26.61 -5.35
CA LEU A 60 3.58 26.90 -5.06
C LEU A 60 3.08 26.20 -3.78
N GLY A 61 3.94 25.45 -3.09
CA GLY A 61 3.59 24.65 -1.92
C GLY A 61 2.88 23.33 -2.27
N LEU A 62 3.01 22.85 -3.51
CA LEU A 62 2.40 21.62 -4.01
C LEU A 62 3.45 20.51 -4.10
N TYR A 63 3.59 19.75 -3.02
CA TYR A 63 4.58 18.66 -2.89
C TYR A 63 4.19 17.35 -3.60
N SER A 64 3.11 17.35 -4.37
CA SER A 64 2.67 16.23 -5.21
C SER A 64 1.89 16.83 -6.38
N SER A 65 1.85 16.15 -7.52
CA SER A 65 0.99 16.53 -8.65
C SER A 65 -0.47 16.48 -8.17
N PRO A 66 -1.08 17.63 -7.80
CA PRO A 66 -2.38 17.59 -7.19
C PRO A 66 -3.36 17.23 -8.31
N PRO A 67 -4.21 16.22 -8.13
CA PRO A 67 -5.18 15.91 -9.16
C PRO A 67 -6.09 17.13 -9.35
N GLY A 68 -6.73 17.31 -10.51
CA GLY A 68 -7.85 18.26 -10.67
C GLY A 68 -7.47 19.73 -10.61
N MET A 69 -6.36 20.10 -11.25
CA MET A 69 -6.00 21.50 -11.50
C MET A 69 -6.80 22.10 -12.66
N THR A 70 -7.11 23.41 -12.62
CA THR A 70 -7.78 24.10 -13.73
C THR A 70 -7.44 25.59 -13.78
N PHE A 71 -7.42 26.19 -14.97
CA PHE A 71 -7.15 27.62 -15.14
C PHE A 71 -8.40 28.49 -14.92
N LEU A 72 -8.20 29.63 -14.27
CA LEU A 72 -9.17 30.72 -14.18
C LEU A 72 -9.03 31.68 -15.37
N PRO A 73 -10.08 32.41 -15.80
CA PRO A 73 -10.06 33.31 -16.97
C PRO A 73 -9.01 34.41 -16.89
N ASP A 74 -8.62 34.77 -15.68
CA ASP A 74 -7.56 35.73 -15.40
C ASP A 74 -6.15 35.12 -15.49
N GLY A 75 -6.03 33.82 -15.78
CA GLY A 75 -4.76 33.11 -15.94
C GLY A 75 -4.27 32.41 -14.67
N ASP A 76 -4.93 32.62 -13.53
CA ASP A 76 -4.55 31.98 -12.27
C ASP A 76 -4.87 30.48 -12.28
N LEU A 77 -4.10 29.69 -11.54
CA LEU A 77 -4.29 28.25 -11.45
C LEU A 77 -5.06 27.90 -10.18
N LEU A 78 -6.19 27.21 -10.32
CA LEU A 78 -6.90 26.62 -9.20
C LEU A 78 -6.36 25.20 -8.94
N VAL A 79 -5.91 24.94 -7.73
CA VAL A 79 -5.25 23.70 -7.32
C VAL A 79 -5.83 23.14 -6.03
N ARG A 80 -5.56 21.86 -5.76
CA ARG A 80 -5.92 21.14 -4.53
C ARG A 80 -4.64 20.80 -3.74
N PRO A 81 -4.13 21.69 -2.87
CA PRO A 81 -2.84 21.48 -2.22
C PRO A 81 -2.85 20.36 -1.18
N GLY A 82 -4.03 19.89 -0.76
CA GLY A 82 -4.20 18.79 0.18
C GLY A 82 -5.56 18.82 0.88
N THR A 83 -5.74 17.87 1.81
CA THR A 83 -7.03 17.44 2.38
C THR A 83 -8.00 18.59 2.63
N GLY A 84 -9.03 18.66 1.77
CA GLY A 84 -10.21 19.50 1.97
C GLY A 84 -10.01 20.98 1.66
N SER A 85 -8.88 21.35 1.06
CA SER A 85 -8.56 22.74 0.71
C SER A 85 -8.47 22.94 -0.80
N ILE A 86 -8.85 24.15 -1.24
CA ILE A 86 -8.66 24.62 -2.60
C ILE A 86 -7.80 25.88 -2.50
N ALA A 87 -6.85 26.04 -3.42
CA ALA A 87 -6.03 27.23 -3.50
C ALA A 87 -6.04 27.80 -4.92
N ARG A 88 -5.89 29.11 -5.01
CA ARG A 88 -5.70 29.86 -6.25
C ARG A 88 -4.26 30.37 -6.25
N CYS A 89 -3.52 29.98 -7.26
CA CYS A 89 -2.12 30.29 -7.44
C CYS A 89 -1.95 31.27 -8.60
N ASP A 90 -1.42 32.45 -8.28
CA ASP A 90 -0.94 33.37 -9.30
C ASP A 90 0.42 32.86 -9.78
N LEU A 91 0.47 32.45 -11.05
CA LEU A 91 1.66 31.85 -11.65
C LEU A 91 2.79 32.86 -11.88
N THR A 92 2.48 34.15 -11.94
CA THR A 92 3.48 35.21 -12.10
C THR A 92 4.16 35.52 -10.78
N SER A 93 3.38 35.71 -9.71
CA SER A 93 3.93 35.97 -8.37
C SER A 93 4.36 34.71 -7.61
N ARG A 94 3.96 33.53 -8.10
CA ARG A 94 4.16 32.21 -7.45
C ARG A 94 3.57 32.15 -6.04
N VAL A 95 2.46 32.86 -5.82
CA VAL A 95 1.77 32.90 -4.53
C VAL A 95 0.43 32.17 -4.64
N CYS A 96 0.25 31.15 -3.81
CA CYS A 96 -1.03 30.46 -3.64
C CYS A 96 -1.78 31.03 -2.43
N ARG A 97 -3.06 31.33 -2.64
CA ARG A 97 -3.98 31.78 -1.60
C ARG A 97 -5.12 30.77 -1.45
N PRO A 98 -5.53 30.42 -0.23
CA PRO A 98 -6.68 29.54 -0.05
C PRO A 98 -7.92 30.19 -0.68
N VAL A 99 -8.64 29.40 -1.46
CA VAL A 99 -9.97 29.72 -1.97
C VAL A 99 -10.94 28.95 -1.12
N ALA A 100 -12.00 29.63 -0.69
CA ALA A 100 -13.03 28.98 0.10
C ALA A 100 -12.49 28.29 1.37
N GLY A 101 -11.58 28.93 2.10
CA GLY A 101 -10.90 28.35 3.27
C GLY A 101 -11.81 27.94 4.44
N ASN A 102 -13.09 28.30 4.39
CA ASN A 102 -14.12 27.88 5.35
C ASN A 102 -14.90 26.64 4.89
N LEU A 103 -14.48 25.98 3.82
CA LEU A 103 -15.07 24.71 3.38
C LEU A 103 -14.82 23.63 4.46
N PRO A 104 -15.88 23.06 5.07
CA PRO A 104 -15.83 21.94 6.00
C PRO A 104 -15.64 20.62 5.23
N LEU A 105 -14.65 20.56 4.34
CA LEU A 105 -14.28 19.32 3.67
C LEU A 105 -13.16 18.68 4.50
N THR A 106 -13.36 17.43 4.93
CA THR A 106 -12.31 16.67 5.65
C THR A 106 -11.47 15.81 4.68
N THR A 107 -11.90 15.72 3.42
CA THR A 107 -11.31 14.98 2.32
C THR A 107 -11.22 15.84 1.08
N ASP A 108 -10.28 15.52 0.21
CA ASP A 108 -10.10 16.24 -1.04
C ASP A 108 -11.35 16.12 -1.92
N PRO A 109 -11.85 17.25 -2.47
CA PRO A 109 -12.88 17.17 -3.47
C PRO A 109 -12.36 16.30 -4.62
N CYS A 110 -13.16 15.34 -5.08
CA CYS A 110 -12.81 14.44 -6.18
C CYS A 110 -12.85 15.17 -7.53
N TRP A 111 -13.73 16.15 -7.65
CA TRP A 111 -13.95 16.95 -8.86
C TRP A 111 -14.16 18.42 -8.49
N ILE A 112 -13.63 19.30 -9.33
CA ILE A 112 -13.86 20.74 -9.28
C ILE A 112 -14.06 21.21 -10.73
N ASP A 113 -15.13 21.94 -10.96
CA ASP A 113 -15.39 22.66 -12.21
C ASP A 113 -15.94 24.04 -11.90
N ARG A 114 -15.92 24.94 -12.87
CA ARG A 114 -16.34 26.33 -12.68
C ARG A 114 -17.30 26.79 -13.75
N ASP A 115 -18.32 27.51 -13.32
CA ASP A 115 -19.20 28.23 -14.24
C ASP A 115 -18.53 29.51 -14.78
N SER A 116 -19.16 30.04 -15.82
CA SER A 116 -18.97 31.36 -16.39
C SER A 116 -19.07 32.49 -15.35
N ASP A 117 -19.90 32.34 -14.31
CA ASP A 117 -20.12 33.36 -13.28
C ASP A 117 -19.11 33.32 -12.10
N GLY A 118 -18.16 32.38 -12.16
CA GLY A 118 -17.14 32.20 -11.12
C GLY A 118 -17.52 31.21 -10.01
N THR A 119 -18.73 30.63 -10.04
CA THR A 119 -19.14 29.58 -9.09
C THR A 119 -18.32 28.31 -9.30
N LEU A 120 -17.72 27.81 -8.23
CA LEU A 120 -17.05 26.53 -8.16
C LEU A 120 -18.05 25.44 -7.77
N TYR A 121 -18.15 24.42 -8.61
CA TYR A 121 -18.87 23.20 -8.29
C TYR A 121 -17.85 22.14 -7.88
N LEU A 122 -18.08 21.52 -6.73
CA LEU A 122 -17.16 20.53 -6.18
C LEU A 122 -17.91 19.32 -5.64
N SER A 123 -17.35 18.13 -5.86
CA SER A 123 -17.84 16.89 -5.27
C SER A 123 -16.80 16.37 -4.28
N SER A 124 -17.20 15.99 -3.07
CA SER A 124 -16.31 15.44 -2.04
C SER A 124 -16.96 14.28 -1.31
N PRO A 125 -16.21 13.20 -0.97
CA PRO A 125 -16.67 12.08 -0.16
C PRO A 125 -17.49 12.49 1.07
N ASP A 126 -17.06 13.55 1.74
CA ASP A 126 -17.69 13.97 3.00
C ASP A 126 -18.92 14.84 2.79
N ALA A 127 -19.02 15.50 1.63
CA ALA A 127 -20.10 16.45 1.39
C ALA A 127 -21.45 15.75 1.23
N GLU A 128 -21.44 14.46 0.87
CA GLU A 128 -22.62 13.68 0.50
C GLU A 128 -23.53 14.35 -0.57
N ARG A 129 -23.03 15.39 -1.25
CA ARG A 129 -23.67 16.12 -2.35
C ARG A 129 -22.63 16.89 -3.17
N ILE A 130 -23.06 17.42 -4.31
CA ILE A 130 -22.33 18.49 -5.01
C ILE A 130 -22.48 19.78 -4.20
N LEU A 131 -21.39 20.52 -4.02
CA LEU A 131 -21.41 21.84 -3.41
C LEU A 131 -21.17 22.89 -4.50
N ALA A 132 -21.95 23.96 -4.48
CA ALA A 132 -21.66 25.17 -5.23
C ALA A 132 -21.14 26.22 -4.25
N VAL A 133 -19.95 26.73 -4.50
CA VAL A 133 -19.33 27.79 -3.68
C VAL A 133 -18.79 28.87 -4.57
N ASP A 134 -18.85 30.12 -4.12
CA ASP A 134 -18.10 31.17 -4.80
C ASP A 134 -16.61 31.15 -4.39
N LEU A 135 -15.81 32.00 -5.02
CA LEU A 135 -14.39 32.12 -4.73
C LEU A 135 -14.09 32.60 -3.28
N SER A 136 -15.07 33.16 -2.57
CA SER A 136 -14.94 33.51 -1.15
C SER A 136 -15.20 32.33 -0.21
N GLY A 137 -15.76 31.23 -0.73
CA GLY A 137 -16.21 30.07 0.04
C GLY A 137 -17.60 30.18 0.63
N GLN A 138 -18.37 31.17 0.20
CA GLN A 138 -19.78 31.22 0.55
C GLN A 138 -20.53 30.15 -0.23
N TYR A 139 -21.35 29.39 0.47
CA TYR A 139 -22.21 28.39 -0.13
C TYR A 139 -23.32 29.02 -0.95
N ARG A 140 -23.43 28.58 -2.20
CA ARG A 140 -24.63 28.77 -3.00
C ARG A 140 -25.50 27.54 -2.84
N ARG A 141 -26.72 27.74 -2.34
CA ARG A 141 -27.67 26.65 -2.12
C ARG A 141 -28.05 26.03 -3.47
N LEU A 142 -27.73 24.75 -3.65
CA LEU A 142 -28.30 23.95 -4.73
C LEU A 142 -29.70 23.48 -4.34
N THR A 143 -30.65 23.56 -5.27
CA THR A 143 -32.05 23.11 -5.05
C THR A 143 -32.14 21.59 -5.04
N ASP A 144 -31.29 20.92 -5.82
CA ASP A 144 -31.13 19.47 -5.84
C ASP A 144 -29.92 19.07 -4.98
N GLN A 145 -30.15 18.22 -3.99
CA GLN A 145 -29.12 17.61 -3.15
C GLN A 145 -29.05 16.11 -3.44
N SER A 146 -28.97 15.77 -4.73
CA SER A 146 -28.73 14.40 -5.16
C SER A 146 -27.56 13.82 -4.37
N PRO A 147 -27.75 12.63 -3.77
CA PRO A 147 -26.77 12.03 -2.88
C PRO A 147 -25.44 11.85 -3.61
N PHE A 148 -24.35 12.11 -2.89
CA PHE A 148 -23.01 12.03 -3.42
C PHE A 148 -22.74 10.68 -4.02
N VAL A 149 -22.13 10.76 -5.19
CA VAL A 149 -21.34 9.66 -5.69
C VAL A 149 -19.99 10.29 -6.05
N PRO A 150 -18.85 9.66 -5.70
CA PRO A 150 -17.52 10.14 -6.05
C PRO A 150 -17.35 10.07 -7.57
N ARG A 151 -17.88 11.10 -8.24
CA ARG A 151 -18.04 11.20 -9.69
C ARG A 151 -17.53 12.55 -10.14
N GLN A 152 -17.02 12.57 -11.36
CA GLN A 152 -16.85 13.81 -12.09
C GLN A 152 -18.15 14.16 -12.78
N PHE A 153 -18.54 15.42 -12.65
CA PHE A 153 -19.65 15.98 -13.41
C PHE A 153 -19.09 16.82 -14.55
N LEU A 154 -19.92 17.16 -15.53
CA LEU A 154 -19.53 18.10 -16.57
C LEU A 154 -20.47 19.28 -16.52
N LEU A 155 -19.96 20.47 -16.18
CA LEU A 155 -20.77 21.68 -16.21
C LEU A 155 -20.94 22.19 -17.64
N LYS A 156 -22.16 22.60 -17.97
CA LYS A 156 -22.59 23.21 -19.23
C LYS A 156 -23.40 24.45 -18.93
N GLU A 157 -23.51 25.33 -19.92
CA GLU A 157 -24.44 26.47 -19.92
C GLU A 157 -25.89 26.04 -19.63
N TRP A 158 -26.23 24.77 -19.88
CA TRP A 158 -27.54 24.18 -19.62
C TRP A 158 -27.49 23.00 -18.64
N GLY A 159 -26.38 22.71 -17.94
CA GLY A 159 -26.43 21.89 -16.74
C GLY A 159 -25.18 21.10 -16.34
N LEU A 160 -25.21 20.41 -15.20
CA LEU A 160 -24.23 19.39 -14.80
C LEU A 160 -24.62 18.03 -15.38
N LEU A 161 -23.72 17.38 -16.10
CA LEU A 161 -23.91 16.03 -16.63
C LEU A 161 -23.24 14.98 -15.74
N ASP A 162 -23.98 13.93 -15.36
CA ASP A 162 -23.43 12.72 -14.72
C ASP A 162 -23.13 11.64 -15.77
N PRO A 163 -21.86 11.26 -15.95
CA PRO A 163 -21.43 10.32 -16.98
C PRO A 163 -21.42 8.83 -16.57
N ALA A 164 -21.72 8.50 -15.30
CA ALA A 164 -21.55 7.15 -14.75
C ALA A 164 -22.85 6.43 -14.38
N SER A 165 -23.98 7.13 -14.29
CA SER A 165 -25.25 6.46 -14.52
C SER A 165 -25.21 6.02 -15.98
N GLY A 166 -25.47 4.73 -16.27
CA GLY A 166 -25.66 4.28 -17.67
C GLY A 166 -26.68 5.13 -18.44
N ASP A 167 -27.42 5.93 -17.69
CA ASP A 167 -28.40 6.95 -17.96
C ASP A 167 -27.79 8.37 -17.77
N TRP A 168 -27.05 8.90 -18.73
CA TRP A 168 -26.42 10.22 -18.62
C TRP A 168 -27.46 11.31 -18.37
N THR A 169 -27.32 12.04 -17.27
CA THR A 169 -28.38 12.91 -16.76
C THR A 169 -27.96 14.36 -16.69
N ALA A 170 -28.78 15.23 -17.29
CA ALA A 170 -28.63 16.67 -17.33
C ALA A 170 -29.25 17.34 -16.09
N LEU A 171 -28.47 18.03 -15.27
CA LEU A 171 -28.95 18.87 -14.16
C LEU A 171 -28.88 20.34 -14.57
N PRO A 172 -29.97 21.02 -14.96
CA PRO A 172 -29.88 22.39 -15.46
C PRO A 172 -29.22 23.38 -14.48
N PRO A 173 -28.43 24.37 -14.95
CA PRO A 173 -27.61 25.26 -14.13
C PRO A 173 -28.43 26.49 -13.70
N TYR A 174 -29.60 26.70 -14.32
CA TYR A 174 -30.60 27.68 -13.94
C TYR A 174 -31.60 26.99 -13.02
N LEU A 175 -31.30 27.04 -11.73
CA LEU A 175 -32.15 26.55 -10.65
C LEU A 175 -33.38 27.48 -10.44
N SER A 176 -34.20 27.70 -11.47
CA SER A 176 -35.50 28.36 -11.34
C SER A 176 -36.62 27.34 -11.21
N THR A 177 -37.02 27.05 -9.96
CA THR A 177 -38.37 26.66 -9.50
C THR A 177 -39.13 25.49 -10.16
N GLY A 178 -38.54 24.68 -11.05
CA GLY A 178 -39.22 23.54 -11.69
C GLY A 178 -38.65 22.19 -11.28
N ALA A 179 -39.52 21.22 -10.95
CA ALA A 179 -39.14 19.82 -10.80
C ALA A 179 -38.87 19.21 -12.18
N PHE A 180 -37.64 18.77 -12.43
CA PHE A 180 -37.27 18.10 -13.68
C PHE A 180 -37.05 16.61 -13.44
N ALA A 181 -37.54 15.79 -14.38
CA ALA A 181 -37.31 14.37 -14.40
C ALA A 181 -36.08 14.06 -15.26
N LEU A 182 -35.13 13.37 -14.63
CA LEU A 182 -33.93 12.80 -15.22
C LEU A 182 -34.29 11.83 -16.36
N GLN A 183 -33.72 12.01 -17.57
CA GLN A 183 -33.91 11.07 -18.69
C GLN A 183 -32.65 10.20 -18.92
N PRO A 184 -32.81 8.88 -19.07
CA PRO A 184 -31.70 7.96 -19.29
C PRO A 184 -31.21 7.90 -20.75
N LEU A 185 -29.89 7.93 -20.97
CA LEU A 185 -29.25 7.54 -22.24
C LEU A 185 -29.00 6.02 -22.32
N PRO A 186 -28.91 5.42 -23.52
CA PRO A 186 -28.81 3.97 -23.67
C PRO A 186 -27.41 3.41 -23.35
N SER A 187 -27.33 2.43 -22.43
CA SER A 187 -26.11 1.64 -22.20
C SER A 187 -25.91 0.58 -23.28
N ASP A 188 -24.70 0.39 -23.78
CA ASP A 188 -24.30 -0.52 -24.85
C ASP A 188 -24.21 -2.01 -24.44
N GLY A 189 -24.75 -2.40 -23.29
CA GLY A 189 -24.84 -3.80 -22.84
C GLY A 189 -23.51 -4.49 -22.53
N GLY A 190 -22.37 -3.81 -22.78
CA GLY A 190 -21.04 -4.20 -22.36
C GLY A 190 -20.77 -3.76 -20.93
N SER A 191 -19.98 -4.56 -20.20
CA SER A 191 -19.54 -4.35 -18.80
C SER A 191 -19.66 -2.92 -18.26
N ARG A 192 -20.41 -2.76 -17.15
CA ARG A 192 -20.68 -1.50 -16.43
C ARG A 192 -19.56 -0.46 -16.57
N PRO A 193 -19.85 0.77 -17.03
CA PRO A 193 -18.84 1.79 -17.17
C PRO A 193 -18.14 2.04 -15.82
N LEU A 194 -16.82 2.02 -15.91
CA LEU A 194 -15.88 2.44 -14.88
C LEU A 194 -15.90 3.98 -14.80
N TRP A 195 -15.38 4.55 -13.73
CA TRP A 195 -15.56 5.97 -13.37
C TRP A 195 -15.09 6.93 -14.47
N VAL A 196 -15.85 7.97 -14.78
CA VAL A 196 -15.42 8.98 -15.77
C VAL A 196 -14.41 9.94 -15.14
N LEU A 197 -13.28 10.13 -15.82
CA LEU A 197 -12.15 10.95 -15.40
C LEU A 197 -12.06 12.29 -16.13
N GLN A 198 -12.69 12.44 -17.30
CA GLN A 198 -12.82 13.72 -17.97
C GLN A 198 -13.80 13.63 -19.14
N THR A 199 -14.37 14.76 -19.55
CA THR A 199 -15.11 14.89 -20.81
C THR A 199 -14.68 16.13 -21.58
N LEU A 200 -14.77 16.09 -22.91
CA LEU A 200 -14.35 17.18 -23.79
C LEU A 200 -15.29 17.25 -25.01
N LYS A 201 -15.83 18.42 -25.34
CA LYS A 201 -16.62 18.63 -26.57
C LYS A 201 -15.69 19.07 -27.70
N VAL A 202 -15.73 18.38 -28.85
CA VAL A 202 -14.83 18.63 -29.99
C VAL A 202 -15.60 18.42 -31.29
N ASP A 203 -15.68 19.44 -32.15
CA ASP A 203 -16.32 19.42 -33.48
C ASP A 203 -17.68 18.68 -33.52
N GLY A 204 -18.60 19.07 -32.65
CA GLY A 204 -19.92 18.44 -32.59
C GLY A 204 -19.90 16.99 -32.09
N GLY A 205 -18.82 16.52 -31.47
CA GLY A 205 -18.78 15.23 -30.80
C GLY A 205 -18.30 15.35 -29.35
N TRP A 206 -18.35 14.23 -28.63
CA TRP A 206 -17.92 14.15 -27.23
C TRP A 206 -16.79 13.15 -27.08
N TRP A 207 -15.77 13.54 -26.35
CA TRP A 207 -14.70 12.66 -25.92
C TRP A 207 -14.87 12.44 -24.43
N VAL A 208 -14.85 11.18 -24.00
CA VAL A 208 -15.03 10.78 -22.61
C VAL A 208 -13.88 9.88 -22.23
N LEU A 209 -13.13 10.29 -21.21
CA LEU A 209 -12.08 9.51 -20.61
C LEU A 209 -12.64 8.73 -19.42
N PHE A 210 -12.52 7.41 -19.46
CA PHE A 210 -12.91 6.52 -18.37
C PHE A 210 -11.68 6.05 -17.59
N LYS A 211 -11.87 5.77 -16.30
CA LYS A 211 -10.91 5.08 -15.44
C LYS A 211 -10.95 3.59 -15.77
N GLY A 212 -9.81 2.94 -15.82
CA GLY A 212 -9.63 1.53 -16.06
C GLY A 212 -9.82 0.71 -14.79
N ARG A 213 -9.88 -0.62 -14.93
CA ARG A 213 -10.00 -1.54 -13.78
C ARG A 213 -8.75 -1.56 -12.91
N ASP A 214 -7.60 -1.30 -13.53
CA ASP A 214 -6.27 -1.17 -12.96
C ASP A 214 -6.05 0.12 -12.15
N LYS A 215 -7.09 0.97 -12.03
CA LYS A 215 -7.09 2.24 -11.30
C LYS A 215 -6.18 3.34 -11.88
N LEU A 216 -5.42 3.05 -12.96
CA LEU A 216 -4.50 3.97 -13.62
C LEU A 216 -4.91 4.20 -15.06
N GLY A 217 -5.36 5.42 -15.37
CA GLY A 217 -5.90 5.80 -16.68
C GLY A 217 -7.03 4.88 -17.17
N GLY A 218 -7.48 4.96 -18.41
CA GLY A 218 -8.44 3.99 -18.96
C GLY A 218 -8.82 4.19 -20.43
N THR A 219 -10.02 3.80 -20.85
CA THR A 219 -10.41 3.93 -22.27
C THR A 219 -10.94 5.33 -22.57
N ILE A 220 -10.59 5.88 -23.72
CA ILE A 220 -11.28 7.06 -24.25
C ILE A 220 -12.36 6.59 -25.22
N LEU A 221 -13.60 7.03 -25.03
CA LEU A 221 -14.67 6.83 -25.99
C LEU A 221 -15.02 8.18 -26.64
N ARG A 222 -15.14 8.15 -27.96
CA ARG A 222 -15.66 9.28 -28.74
C ARG A 222 -17.10 8.99 -29.14
N PHE A 223 -18.01 9.90 -28.84
CA PHE A 223 -19.42 9.86 -29.22
C PHE A 223 -19.72 10.97 -30.24
N ASP A 224 -20.79 10.76 -31.00
CA ASP A 224 -21.38 11.79 -31.86
C ASP A 224 -22.12 12.86 -31.00
N GLU A 225 -22.64 13.94 -31.62
CA GLU A 225 -23.23 15.08 -30.87
C GLU A 225 -24.36 14.67 -29.94
N ASP A 226 -25.14 13.70 -30.41
CA ASP A 226 -26.32 13.11 -29.78
C ASP A 226 -25.96 11.96 -28.82
N TRP A 227 -24.67 11.81 -28.49
CA TRP A 227 -24.13 10.73 -27.67
C TRP A 227 -24.31 9.34 -28.28
N SER A 228 -24.59 9.25 -29.58
CA SER A 228 -24.70 7.97 -30.26
C SER A 228 -23.32 7.42 -30.66
N ARG A 229 -23.27 6.09 -30.86
CA ARG A 229 -22.16 5.36 -31.50
C ARG A 229 -20.76 5.62 -30.91
N PRO A 230 -20.45 5.08 -29.71
CA PRO A 230 -19.11 5.21 -29.16
C PRO A 230 -18.06 4.54 -30.06
N LYS A 231 -17.00 5.29 -30.38
CA LYS A 231 -15.76 4.78 -30.96
C LYS A 231 -14.67 4.77 -29.90
N ALA A 232 -14.17 3.59 -29.57
CA ALA A 232 -13.09 3.44 -28.60
C ALA A 232 -11.74 3.85 -29.19
N ILE A 233 -10.96 4.58 -28.39
CA ILE A 233 -9.57 4.91 -28.63
C ILE A 233 -8.77 4.21 -27.53
N ILE A 234 -8.06 3.16 -27.92
CA ILE A 234 -7.34 2.28 -27.01
C ILE A 234 -5.95 2.85 -26.76
N LEU A 235 -5.71 3.27 -25.53
CA LEU A 235 -4.45 3.84 -25.05
C LEU A 235 -3.92 2.99 -23.87
N SER A 236 -2.72 3.30 -23.39
CA SER A 236 -2.11 2.49 -22.32
C SER A 236 -2.72 2.85 -20.97
N ALA A 237 -2.61 4.11 -20.56
CA ALA A 237 -3.21 4.63 -19.35
C ALA A 237 -3.40 6.16 -19.45
N PRO A 238 -4.38 6.65 -20.24
CA PRO A 238 -4.68 8.07 -20.34
C PRO A 238 -5.33 8.59 -19.07
N VAL A 239 -4.85 9.72 -18.53
CA VAL A 239 -5.29 10.28 -17.23
C VAL A 239 -5.90 11.67 -17.33
N ALA A 240 -5.59 12.41 -18.40
CA ALA A 240 -6.16 13.72 -18.67
C ALA A 240 -6.21 13.98 -20.18
N MET A 241 -7.12 14.84 -20.61
CA MET A 241 -7.23 15.29 -21.99
C MET A 241 -7.70 16.75 -22.08
N THR A 242 -7.35 17.46 -23.14
CA THR A 242 -7.79 18.83 -23.37
C THR A 242 -7.90 19.15 -24.86
N LEU A 243 -8.57 20.25 -25.20
CA LEU A 243 -8.63 20.77 -26.57
C LEU A 243 -7.59 21.89 -26.71
N PHE A 244 -6.66 21.72 -27.63
CA PHE A 244 -5.60 22.69 -27.89
C PHE A 244 -5.53 22.91 -29.41
N GLU A 245 -5.70 24.13 -29.90
CA GLU A 245 -5.63 24.45 -31.35
C GLU A 245 -6.43 23.49 -32.27
N GLY A 246 -7.64 23.10 -31.83
CA GLY A 246 -8.52 22.22 -32.62
C GLY A 246 -8.12 20.73 -32.63
N ARG A 247 -7.11 20.32 -31.85
CA ARG A 247 -6.71 18.92 -31.65
C ARG A 247 -6.94 18.49 -30.21
N VAL A 248 -7.22 17.21 -30.01
CA VAL A 248 -7.34 16.60 -28.68
C VAL A 248 -5.96 16.18 -28.22
N VAL A 249 -5.52 16.74 -27.11
CA VAL A 249 -4.25 16.40 -26.47
C VAL A 249 -4.54 15.51 -25.27
N VAL A 250 -3.80 14.42 -25.11
CA VAL A 250 -4.02 13.42 -24.07
C VAL A 250 -2.72 13.15 -23.30
N ALA A 251 -2.76 13.24 -21.98
CA ALA A 251 -1.69 12.77 -21.11
C ALA A 251 -1.86 11.26 -20.87
N ASP A 252 -0.91 10.44 -21.35
CA ASP A 252 -0.88 8.99 -21.13
C ASP A 252 0.29 8.63 -20.22
N ILE A 253 0.02 8.27 -18.96
CA ILE A 253 1.05 7.88 -18.00
C ILE A 253 1.66 6.52 -18.31
N GLY A 254 0.92 5.64 -19.00
CA GLY A 254 1.38 4.31 -19.37
C GLY A 254 2.42 4.37 -20.48
N ARG A 255 2.24 5.32 -21.41
CA ARG A 255 3.25 5.63 -22.44
C ARG A 255 4.23 6.74 -22.04
N ARG A 256 3.96 7.42 -20.93
CA ARG A 256 4.71 8.59 -20.45
C ARG A 256 4.81 9.71 -21.48
N GLN A 257 3.78 9.85 -22.30
CA GLN A 257 3.76 10.72 -23.47
C GLN A 257 2.54 11.64 -23.45
N VAL A 258 2.65 12.74 -24.18
CA VAL A 258 1.54 13.62 -24.48
C VAL A 258 1.13 13.37 -25.93
N LEU A 259 0.03 12.65 -26.11
CA LEU A 259 -0.46 12.19 -27.39
C LEU A 259 -1.39 13.24 -28.01
N GLN A 260 -1.49 13.24 -29.34
CA GLN A 260 -2.32 14.17 -30.09
C GLN A 260 -3.28 13.42 -31.02
N PHE A 261 -4.51 13.91 -31.14
CA PHE A 261 -5.51 13.35 -32.03
C PHE A 261 -6.26 14.45 -32.76
N LEU A 262 -6.63 14.17 -34.01
CA LEU A 262 -7.63 14.96 -34.71
C LEU A 262 -9.00 14.78 -34.02
N PRO A 263 -9.93 15.74 -34.16
CA PRO A 263 -11.30 15.66 -33.66
C PRO A 263 -12.03 14.36 -33.99
N ASN A 264 -11.69 13.73 -35.11
CA ASN A 264 -12.26 12.46 -35.59
C ASN A 264 -11.68 11.20 -34.92
N GLY A 265 -10.68 11.35 -34.04
CA GLY A 265 -9.99 10.26 -33.36
C GLY A 265 -8.76 9.71 -34.09
N HIS A 266 -8.38 10.28 -35.23
CA HIS A 266 -7.16 9.87 -35.92
C HIS A 266 -5.93 10.37 -35.15
N PRO A 267 -4.95 9.49 -34.84
CA PRO A 267 -3.75 9.89 -34.13
C PRO A 267 -2.90 10.86 -34.97
N LEU A 268 -2.29 11.83 -34.31
CA LEU A 268 -1.27 12.73 -34.84
C LEU A 268 0.08 12.36 -34.23
N PRO A 269 1.21 12.88 -34.75
CA PRO A 269 2.49 12.77 -34.05
C PRO A 269 2.38 13.28 -32.61
N ASP A 270 3.08 12.64 -31.68
CA ASP A 270 3.10 13.05 -30.27
C ASP A 270 3.59 14.50 -30.10
N LEU A 271 3.25 15.14 -28.99
CA LEU A 271 3.69 16.50 -28.71
C LEU A 271 5.22 16.53 -28.56
N ALA A 272 5.89 17.21 -29.49
CA ALA A 272 7.34 17.18 -29.64
C ALA A 272 8.02 18.44 -29.11
N TRP A 273 7.71 18.86 -27.87
CA TRP A 273 8.48 19.93 -27.23
C TRP A 273 9.86 19.39 -26.81
N PRO A 274 10.97 20.03 -27.22
CA PRO A 274 12.31 19.57 -26.88
C PRO A 274 12.52 19.39 -25.37
N GLU A 275 11.99 20.31 -24.55
CA GLU A 275 12.11 20.27 -23.10
C GLU A 275 11.33 19.12 -22.48
N LEU A 276 10.17 18.77 -23.05
CA LEU A 276 9.35 17.63 -22.65
C LEU A 276 10.06 16.32 -23.02
N GLN A 277 10.61 16.22 -24.23
CA GLN A 277 11.33 15.04 -24.70
C GLN A 277 12.59 14.76 -23.88
N VAL A 278 13.36 15.79 -23.52
CA VAL A 278 14.54 15.64 -22.66
C VAL A 278 14.16 15.10 -21.28
N ARG A 279 13.06 15.58 -20.70
CA ARG A 279 12.58 15.14 -19.38
C ARG A 279 12.00 13.73 -19.43
N GLN A 280 11.24 13.40 -20.46
CA GLN A 280 10.71 12.06 -20.69
C GLN A 280 11.86 11.06 -20.89
N ALA A 281 12.86 11.40 -21.70
CA ALA A 281 14.04 10.56 -21.87
C ALA A 281 14.80 10.33 -20.55
N ALA A 282 14.96 11.37 -19.73
CA ALA A 282 15.56 11.23 -18.40
C ALA A 282 14.71 10.34 -17.46
N ALA A 283 13.38 10.49 -17.49
CA ALA A 283 12.46 9.68 -16.69
C ALA A 283 12.41 8.21 -17.16
N ASP A 284 12.57 7.96 -18.46
CA ASP A 284 12.64 6.64 -19.06
C ASP A 284 13.98 5.96 -18.73
N ASP A 285 15.10 6.67 -18.85
CA ASP A 285 16.42 6.19 -18.42
C ASP A 285 16.42 5.87 -16.91
N GLN A 286 15.82 6.73 -16.09
CA GLN A 286 15.69 6.49 -14.65
C GLN A 286 14.81 5.28 -14.35
N SER A 287 13.68 5.13 -15.05
CA SER A 287 12.78 4.00 -14.89
C SER A 287 13.41 2.69 -15.33
N GLU A 288 14.11 2.69 -16.47
CA GLU A 288 14.86 1.53 -16.95
C GLU A 288 15.97 1.16 -15.97
N SER A 289 16.69 2.15 -15.44
CA SER A 289 17.71 1.94 -14.41
C SER A 289 17.12 1.37 -13.12
N LEU A 290 15.97 1.87 -12.66
CA LEU A 290 15.26 1.32 -11.50
C LEU A 290 14.75 -0.09 -11.76
N HIS A 291 14.18 -0.38 -12.94
CA HIS A 291 13.75 -1.73 -13.31
C HIS A 291 14.92 -2.70 -13.41
N LYS A 292 16.06 -2.28 -13.97
CA LYS A 292 17.32 -3.05 -13.95
C LYS A 292 17.80 -3.28 -12.53
N LEU A 293 17.75 -2.27 -11.66
CA LEU A 293 18.15 -2.41 -10.26
C LEU A 293 17.25 -3.39 -9.52
N ILE A 294 15.92 -3.23 -9.61
CA ILE A 294 14.92 -4.11 -8.98
C ILE A 294 15.08 -5.55 -9.49
N SER A 295 15.32 -5.74 -10.79
CA SER A 295 15.47 -7.09 -11.35
C SER A 295 16.80 -7.76 -10.96
N VAL A 296 17.88 -6.99 -10.79
CA VAL A 296 19.20 -7.52 -10.39
C VAL A 296 19.33 -7.73 -8.88
N LEU A 297 18.62 -6.93 -8.08
CA LEU A 297 18.76 -6.91 -6.62
C LEU A 297 18.51 -8.27 -5.94
N PRO A 298 17.53 -9.10 -6.33
CA PRO A 298 17.39 -10.46 -5.81
C PRO A 298 18.65 -11.31 -6.02
N PHE A 299 19.28 -11.22 -7.20
CA PHE A 299 20.52 -11.94 -7.50
C PHE A 299 21.70 -11.43 -6.68
N GLY A 300 21.80 -10.10 -6.49
CA GLY A 300 22.82 -9.49 -5.63
C GLY A 300 22.68 -9.95 -4.18
N VAL A 301 21.45 -9.97 -3.65
CA VAL A 301 21.15 -10.50 -2.31
C VAL A 301 21.55 -11.96 -2.20
N ILE A 302 21.19 -12.78 -3.19
CA ILE A 302 21.55 -14.20 -3.23
C ILE A 302 23.08 -14.38 -3.25
N GLY A 303 23.78 -13.61 -4.06
CA GLY A 303 25.25 -13.60 -4.13
C GLY A 303 25.90 -13.21 -2.80
N ILE A 304 25.38 -12.18 -2.12
CA ILE A 304 25.84 -11.78 -0.77
C ILE A 304 25.64 -12.93 0.22
N VAL A 305 24.46 -13.57 0.23
CA VAL A 305 24.21 -14.64 1.20
C VAL A 305 25.05 -15.87 0.91
N ILE A 306 25.22 -16.25 -0.36
CA ILE A 306 26.15 -17.32 -0.77
C ILE A 306 27.57 -16.98 -0.33
N THR A 307 28.02 -15.74 -0.52
CA THR A 307 29.36 -15.30 -0.11
C THR A 307 29.53 -15.34 1.41
N LEU A 308 28.55 -14.87 2.17
CA LEU A 308 28.55 -14.95 3.63
C LEU A 308 28.54 -16.39 4.12
N LEU A 309 27.82 -17.27 3.43
CA LEU A 309 27.84 -18.70 3.69
C LEU A 309 29.24 -19.25 3.41
N PHE A 310 29.84 -18.95 2.27
CA PHE A 310 31.21 -19.37 1.96
C PHE A 310 32.22 -18.84 2.97
N ILE A 311 32.11 -17.58 3.43
CA ILE A 311 32.98 -17.03 4.48
C ILE A 311 32.78 -17.79 5.80
N ALA A 312 31.53 -18.08 6.18
CA ALA A 312 31.24 -18.86 7.39
C ALA A 312 31.78 -20.30 7.30
N LEU A 313 31.75 -20.89 6.11
CA LEU A 313 32.29 -22.23 5.83
C LEU A 313 33.83 -22.23 5.72
N ALA A 314 34.40 -21.17 5.18
CA ALA A 314 35.84 -21.05 4.93
C ALA A 314 36.60 -20.45 6.12
N SER A 315 35.94 -19.87 7.13
CA SER A 315 36.63 -19.25 8.27
C SER A 315 37.42 -20.33 9.02
N PRO A 316 38.75 -20.39 8.84
CA PRO A 316 39.57 -21.32 9.57
C PRO A 316 39.76 -20.68 10.95
N GLU A 317 39.27 -21.33 11.99
CA GLU A 317 39.55 -20.99 13.40
C GLU A 317 38.68 -19.88 14.03
N LEU A 318 37.66 -20.31 14.78
CA LEU A 318 37.48 -19.78 16.13
C LEU A 318 38.80 -20.03 16.89
N PRO A 319 39.33 -19.04 17.63
CA PRO A 319 40.72 -18.98 18.05
C PRO A 319 41.16 -20.27 18.73
N LYS A 320 42.11 -20.99 18.09
CA LYS A 320 42.72 -22.23 18.60
C LYS A 320 43.56 -22.06 19.87
N GLY A 321 43.68 -20.84 20.41
CA GLY A 321 44.57 -20.50 21.52
C GLY A 321 44.13 -20.94 22.92
N LEU A 322 43.26 -21.96 23.08
CA LEU A 322 42.84 -22.42 24.42
C LEU A 322 43.14 -23.89 24.74
N PHE A 323 43.73 -24.66 23.81
CA PHE A 323 43.96 -26.10 24.02
C PHE A 323 45.31 -26.57 23.44
N ASP A 324 46.41 -26.07 23.99
CA ASP A 324 47.76 -26.62 23.78
C ASP A 324 47.99 -27.86 24.67
N SER A 325 47.30 -28.96 24.37
CA SER A 325 47.57 -30.26 24.99
C SER A 325 47.57 -31.35 23.92
N PRO A 326 48.42 -32.39 24.03
CA PRO A 326 48.59 -33.38 22.98
C PRO A 326 47.28 -34.13 22.70
N PRO A 327 46.98 -34.46 21.42
CA PRO A 327 45.67 -34.95 21.03
C PRO A 327 45.44 -36.33 21.64
N SER A 328 44.57 -36.39 22.65
CA SER A 328 44.00 -37.64 23.13
C SER A 328 43.15 -38.27 22.02
N ARG A 329 42.86 -39.58 22.08
CA ARG A 329 41.93 -40.23 21.13
C ARG A 329 40.59 -39.48 20.98
N TRP A 330 40.18 -38.80 22.05
CA TRP A 330 39.03 -37.89 22.06
C TRP A 330 39.18 -36.70 21.10
N ALA A 331 40.37 -36.11 20.95
CA ALA A 331 40.60 -34.99 20.03
C ALA A 331 40.48 -35.40 18.55
N LEU A 332 40.85 -36.63 18.20
CA LEU A 332 40.65 -37.18 16.84
C LEU A 332 39.17 -37.49 16.56
N GLU A 333 38.43 -37.94 17.57
CA GLU A 333 36.99 -38.23 17.48
C GLU A 333 36.17 -36.93 17.46
N GLU A 334 36.61 -35.90 18.18
CA GLU A 334 36.03 -34.56 18.18
C GLU A 334 36.35 -33.79 16.90
N GLN A 335 37.53 -34.00 16.29
CA GLN A 335 37.85 -33.45 14.98
C GLN A 335 37.01 -34.12 13.87
N ARG A 336 36.79 -35.43 13.94
CA ARG A 336 35.87 -36.14 13.02
C ARG A 336 34.42 -35.69 13.19
N ASN A 337 33.95 -35.52 14.43
CA ASN A 337 32.62 -34.97 14.71
C ASN A 337 32.49 -33.50 14.28
N ARG A 338 33.59 -32.71 14.30
CA ARG A 338 33.61 -31.36 13.73
C ARG A 338 33.49 -31.36 12.21
N ASP A 339 34.22 -32.22 11.52
CA ASP A 339 34.14 -32.32 10.06
C ASP A 339 32.76 -32.82 9.61
N ASP A 340 32.17 -33.76 10.35
CA ASP A 340 30.82 -34.27 10.09
C ASP A 340 29.73 -33.24 10.43
N SER A 341 29.90 -32.42 11.48
CA SER A 341 28.97 -31.33 11.81
C SER A 341 29.06 -30.14 10.87
N GLN A 342 30.25 -29.79 10.36
CA GLN A 342 30.38 -28.79 9.31
C GLN A 342 29.70 -29.24 8.02
N LEU A 343 29.80 -30.52 7.66
CA LEU A 343 29.10 -31.09 6.50
C LEU A 343 27.59 -31.15 6.70
N PHE A 344 27.13 -31.45 7.92
CA PHE A 344 25.70 -31.36 8.27
C PHE A 344 25.18 -29.93 8.12
N VAL A 345 25.93 -28.93 8.60
CA VAL A 345 25.57 -27.51 8.43
C VAL A 345 25.58 -27.10 6.96
N ILE A 346 26.57 -27.53 6.16
CA ILE A 346 26.59 -27.30 4.70
C ILE A 346 25.37 -27.92 4.04
N GLY A 347 25.03 -29.17 4.40
CA GLY A 347 23.89 -29.90 3.89
C GLY A 347 22.57 -29.21 4.23
N VAL A 348 22.36 -28.82 5.49
CA VAL A 348 21.15 -28.12 5.96
C VAL A 348 21.04 -26.74 5.32
N VAL A 349 22.15 -25.98 5.22
CA VAL A 349 22.11 -24.69 4.52
C VAL A 349 21.83 -24.90 3.04
N ALA A 350 22.44 -25.86 2.35
CA ALA A 350 22.12 -26.14 0.95
C ALA A 350 20.64 -26.57 0.77
N LEU A 351 20.12 -27.40 1.68
CA LEU A 351 18.74 -27.89 1.65
C LEU A 351 17.71 -26.78 1.86
N ILE A 352 18.07 -25.70 2.58
CA ILE A 352 17.14 -24.62 2.88
C ILE A 352 17.35 -23.41 1.97
N PHE A 353 18.60 -23.12 1.60
CA PHE A 353 18.91 -22.02 0.70
C PHE A 353 18.48 -22.34 -0.73
N PHE A 354 18.55 -23.61 -1.16
CA PHE A 354 18.22 -24.02 -2.52
C PHE A 354 16.72 -23.89 -2.87
N PRO A 355 15.76 -24.38 -2.06
CA PRO A 355 14.34 -24.18 -2.31
C PRO A 355 13.93 -22.72 -2.21
N LEU A 356 14.55 -21.93 -1.32
CA LEU A 356 14.32 -20.50 -1.21
C LEU A 356 14.79 -19.77 -2.49
N MET A 357 15.96 -20.13 -3.01
CA MET A 357 16.46 -19.62 -4.30
C MET A 357 15.54 -20.02 -5.46
N LEU A 358 15.09 -21.28 -5.50
CA LEU A 358 14.17 -21.80 -6.52
C LEU A 358 12.81 -21.10 -6.45
N PHE A 359 12.28 -20.87 -5.24
CA PHE A 359 11.05 -20.12 -4.99
C PHE A 359 11.18 -18.67 -5.45
N LEU A 360 12.28 -17.98 -5.09
CA LEU A 360 12.53 -16.61 -5.54
C LEU A 360 12.71 -16.55 -7.08
N LEU A 361 13.41 -17.50 -7.69
CA LEU A 361 13.55 -17.59 -9.15
C LEU A 361 12.21 -17.78 -9.86
N THR A 362 11.36 -18.68 -9.36
CA THR A 362 10.04 -18.96 -9.95
C THR A 362 9.02 -17.83 -9.74
N ARG A 363 9.17 -17.03 -8.68
CA ARG A 363 8.30 -15.86 -8.42
C ARG A 363 8.65 -14.63 -9.25
N PHE A 364 9.94 -14.44 -9.56
CA PHE A 364 10.43 -13.17 -10.13
C PHE A 364 10.95 -13.29 -11.56
N VAL A 365 11.21 -14.50 -12.07
CA VAL A 365 11.65 -14.72 -13.44
C VAL A 365 10.74 -15.79 -14.05
N VAL A 366 10.16 -15.51 -15.21
CA VAL A 366 9.59 -16.57 -16.07
C VAL A 366 10.78 -17.37 -16.59
N VAL A 367 11.32 -18.23 -15.75
CA VAL A 367 12.47 -19.08 -16.11
C VAL A 367 11.91 -20.14 -17.06
N PRO A 368 12.35 -20.19 -18.33
CA PRO A 368 11.92 -21.26 -19.21
C PRO A 368 12.28 -22.59 -18.54
N PRO A 369 11.37 -23.60 -18.56
CA PRO A 369 11.53 -24.88 -17.89
C PRO A 369 12.93 -25.52 -17.94
N PRO A 370 13.69 -25.48 -19.06
CA PRO A 370 15.03 -26.05 -19.12
C PRO A 370 16.06 -25.37 -18.18
N ILE A 371 15.94 -24.07 -17.92
CA ILE A 371 16.87 -23.36 -17.02
C ILE A 371 16.54 -23.70 -15.55
N ALA A 372 15.26 -23.85 -15.21
CA ALA A 372 14.85 -24.32 -13.88
C ALA A 372 15.37 -25.73 -13.61
N LEU A 373 15.30 -26.63 -14.60
CA LEU A 373 15.87 -27.98 -14.55
C LEU A 373 17.40 -27.96 -14.40
N ALA A 374 18.11 -27.09 -15.13
CA ALA A 374 19.56 -26.95 -15.01
C ALA A 374 19.99 -26.46 -13.62
N LEU A 375 19.24 -25.53 -13.03
CA LEU A 375 19.49 -25.01 -11.68
C LEU A 375 19.20 -26.07 -10.60
N VAL A 376 18.25 -26.98 -10.82
CA VAL A 376 18.03 -28.17 -9.96
C VAL A 376 19.09 -29.24 -10.14
N ALA A 377 19.64 -29.40 -11.35
CA ALA A 377 20.69 -30.37 -11.61
C ALA A 377 22.06 -29.95 -11.05
N LEU A 378 22.35 -28.65 -10.97
CA LEU A 378 23.67 -28.13 -10.58
C LEU A 378 24.13 -28.55 -9.15
N PRO A 379 23.30 -28.44 -8.10
CA PRO A 379 23.68 -28.90 -6.75
C PRO A 379 23.87 -30.41 -6.68
N ILE A 380 23.07 -31.17 -7.44
CA ILE A 380 23.19 -32.64 -7.53
C ILE A 380 24.55 -32.99 -8.13
N LEU A 381 24.94 -32.33 -9.22
CA LEU A 381 26.24 -32.52 -9.88
C LEU A 381 27.41 -32.07 -8.99
N VAL A 382 27.29 -30.96 -8.26
CA VAL A 382 28.30 -30.49 -7.30
C VAL A 382 28.46 -31.48 -6.13
N GLY A 383 27.35 -31.97 -5.57
CA GLY A 383 27.36 -33.02 -4.55
C GLY A 383 28.02 -34.30 -5.04
N MET A 384 27.75 -34.68 -6.30
CA MET A 384 28.41 -35.81 -6.96
C MET A 384 29.91 -35.60 -7.13
N GLY A 385 30.33 -34.38 -7.51
CA GLY A 385 31.74 -34.01 -7.66
C GLY A 385 32.51 -34.10 -6.33
N VAL A 386 31.90 -33.66 -5.22
CA VAL A 386 32.47 -33.76 -3.87
C VAL A 386 32.62 -35.23 -3.43
N LEU A 387 31.63 -36.07 -3.72
CA LEU A 387 31.69 -37.51 -3.42
C LEU A 387 32.77 -38.23 -4.24
N LEU A 388 32.88 -37.91 -5.54
CA LEU A 388 33.93 -38.46 -6.41
C LEU A 388 35.33 -37.99 -6.01
N TYR A 389 35.47 -36.72 -5.60
CA TYR A 389 36.71 -36.18 -5.07
C TYR A 389 37.14 -36.92 -3.79
N ARG A 390 36.20 -37.19 -2.87
CA ARG A 390 36.46 -38.02 -1.67
C ARG A 390 36.89 -39.43 -2.02
N TYR A 391 36.23 -40.07 -2.98
CA TYR A 391 36.61 -41.40 -3.44
C TYR A 391 38.05 -41.43 -3.99
N LYS A 392 38.40 -40.44 -4.83
CA LYS A 392 39.75 -40.33 -5.40
C LYS A 392 40.81 -40.05 -4.33
N HIS A 393 40.50 -39.25 -3.31
CA HIS A 393 41.41 -38.99 -2.20
C HIS A 393 41.54 -40.16 -1.21
N ALA A 394 40.49 -40.98 -1.07
CA ALA A 394 40.56 -42.22 -0.29
C ALA A 394 41.43 -43.30 -0.96
N GLN A 395 41.66 -43.19 -2.28
CA GLN A 395 42.58 -44.05 -3.03
C GLN A 395 44.06 -43.63 -2.95
N ASN A 396 44.41 -42.56 -2.23
CA ASN A 396 45.82 -42.20 -2.07
C ASN A 396 46.55 -43.30 -1.27
N PRO A 397 47.60 -43.93 -1.82
CA PRO A 397 48.11 -45.25 -1.40
C PRO A 397 48.94 -45.26 -0.11
N ALA A 398 48.81 -44.25 0.76
CA ALA A 398 49.63 -44.16 1.98
C ALA A 398 49.19 -45.09 3.12
N THR A 399 48.04 -45.77 2.99
CA THR A 399 47.58 -46.78 3.96
C THR A 399 47.23 -48.08 3.23
N PRO A 400 47.85 -49.22 3.59
CA PRO A 400 47.56 -50.51 2.99
C PRO A 400 46.25 -51.03 3.59
N ASN A 401 45.13 -50.61 3.00
CA ASN A 401 43.83 -51.24 3.24
C ASN A 401 43.42 -52.00 1.97
N PRO A 402 42.68 -53.12 2.11
CA PRO A 402 42.41 -54.05 1.03
C PRO A 402 41.67 -53.35 -0.11
N GLU A 403 42.04 -53.70 -1.35
CA GLU A 403 41.45 -53.16 -2.58
C GLU A 403 39.91 -53.13 -2.46
N PRO A 404 39.28 -51.93 -2.52
CA PRO A 404 37.84 -51.85 -2.48
C PRO A 404 37.29 -52.55 -3.73
N ASN A 405 36.49 -53.59 -3.50
CA ASN A 405 35.88 -54.39 -4.55
C ASN A 405 35.07 -53.47 -5.49
N MET A 406 35.52 -53.31 -6.73
CA MET A 406 34.92 -52.42 -7.73
C MET A 406 33.42 -52.69 -7.95
N ALA A 407 32.97 -53.93 -7.73
CA ALA A 407 31.54 -54.26 -7.79
C ALA A 407 30.71 -53.54 -6.70
N GLN A 408 31.29 -53.30 -5.53
CA GLN A 408 30.67 -52.62 -4.40
C GLN A 408 30.57 -51.11 -4.62
N VAL A 409 31.57 -50.53 -5.29
CA VAL A 409 31.58 -49.11 -5.68
C VAL A 409 30.56 -48.86 -6.80
N TYR A 410 30.48 -49.76 -7.79
CA TYR A 410 29.51 -49.63 -8.88
C TYR A 410 28.07 -49.74 -8.40
N THR A 411 27.80 -50.62 -7.42
CA THR A 411 26.48 -50.74 -6.78
C THR A 411 26.14 -49.54 -5.91
N GLN A 412 27.11 -48.93 -5.21
CA GLN A 412 26.89 -47.68 -4.48
C GLN A 412 26.59 -46.50 -5.42
N ILE A 413 27.30 -46.39 -6.54
CA ILE A 413 27.05 -45.34 -7.53
C ILE A 413 25.70 -45.53 -8.21
N GLN A 414 25.34 -46.75 -8.63
CA GLN A 414 24.02 -47.04 -9.19
C GLN A 414 22.90 -46.81 -8.18
N GLY A 415 23.07 -47.24 -6.92
CA GLY A 415 22.11 -47.00 -5.85
C GLY A 415 21.88 -45.50 -5.62
N PHE A 416 22.95 -44.70 -5.65
CA PHE A 416 22.86 -43.25 -5.56
C PHE A 416 22.12 -42.64 -6.76
N TYR A 417 22.41 -43.06 -8.00
CA TYR A 417 21.72 -42.58 -9.20
C TYR A 417 20.22 -42.87 -9.20
N TYR A 418 19.82 -44.09 -8.83
CA TYR A 418 18.40 -44.45 -8.72
C TYR A 418 17.71 -43.70 -7.58
N SER A 419 18.41 -43.48 -6.45
CA SER A 419 17.88 -42.67 -5.36
C SER A 419 17.70 -41.21 -5.79
N ALA A 420 18.71 -40.56 -6.37
CA ALA A 420 18.66 -39.15 -6.77
C ALA A 420 17.63 -38.90 -7.88
N PHE A 421 17.50 -39.81 -8.85
CA PHE A 421 16.45 -39.72 -9.87
C PHE A 421 15.05 -39.93 -9.27
N GLY A 422 14.90 -40.91 -8.38
CA GLY A 422 13.64 -41.15 -7.66
C GLY A 422 13.24 -39.96 -6.79
N THR A 423 14.17 -39.38 -6.03
CA THR A 423 13.93 -38.20 -5.19
C THR A 423 13.64 -36.96 -6.03
N GLY A 424 14.34 -36.75 -7.14
CA GLY A 424 14.08 -35.64 -8.05
C GLY A 424 12.69 -35.71 -8.68
N LEU A 425 12.28 -36.90 -9.13
CA LEU A 425 10.92 -37.12 -9.68
C LEU A 425 9.84 -36.94 -8.61
N LEU A 426 10.08 -37.44 -7.39
CA LEU A 426 9.18 -37.24 -6.24
C LEU A 426 9.04 -35.77 -5.86
N LEU A 427 10.12 -34.99 -5.88
CA LEU A 427 10.08 -33.55 -5.60
C LEU A 427 9.30 -32.76 -6.66
N VAL A 428 9.42 -33.14 -7.95
CA VAL A 428 8.65 -32.52 -9.03
C VAL A 428 7.15 -32.84 -8.90
N LEU A 429 6.81 -34.11 -8.60
CA LEU A 429 5.42 -34.51 -8.39
C LEU A 429 4.83 -33.92 -7.10
N ALA A 430 5.61 -33.83 -6.03
CA ALA A 430 5.23 -33.17 -4.79
C ALA A 430 5.03 -31.67 -4.99
N GLY A 431 5.88 -31.00 -5.77
CA GLY A 431 5.72 -29.60 -6.14
C GLY A 431 4.45 -29.34 -6.95
N ALA A 432 4.12 -30.21 -7.91
CA ALA A 432 2.89 -30.13 -8.69
C ALA A 432 1.63 -30.39 -7.84
N ALA A 433 1.67 -31.38 -6.94
CA ALA A 433 0.58 -31.67 -6.02
C ALA A 433 0.38 -30.56 -4.97
N TRP A 434 1.47 -30.00 -4.45
CA TRP A 434 1.45 -28.87 -3.52
C TRP A 434 0.84 -27.62 -4.20
N TRP A 435 1.19 -27.35 -5.46
CA TRP A 435 0.62 -26.23 -6.22
C TRP A 435 -0.90 -26.34 -6.38
N ALA A 436 -1.42 -27.55 -6.65
CA ALA A 436 -2.86 -27.81 -6.71
C ALA A 436 -3.55 -27.65 -5.34
N GLN A 437 -2.91 -28.11 -4.26
CA GLN A 437 -3.44 -27.98 -2.89
C GLN A 437 -3.43 -26.53 -2.39
N VAL A 438 -2.43 -25.71 -2.76
CA VAL A 438 -2.39 -24.27 -2.41
C VAL A 438 -3.56 -23.51 -3.02
N TRP A 439 -3.92 -23.81 -4.28
CA TRP A 439 -5.08 -23.20 -4.92
C TRP A 439 -6.39 -23.59 -4.25
N GLN A 440 -6.53 -24.85 -3.86
CA GLN A 440 -7.70 -25.33 -3.14
C GLN A 440 -7.75 -24.74 -1.71
N ALA A 441 -6.63 -24.65 -1.01
CA ALA A 441 -6.52 -24.02 0.30
C ALA A 441 -6.84 -22.51 0.23
N MET A 442 -6.40 -21.79 -0.80
CA MET A 442 -6.74 -20.38 -1.02
C MET A 442 -8.25 -20.19 -1.26
N ALA A 443 -8.89 -21.07 -2.03
CA ALA A 443 -10.33 -21.04 -2.27
C ALA A 443 -11.14 -21.32 -0.97
N TRP A 444 -10.69 -22.28 -0.16
CA TRP A 444 -11.32 -22.60 1.13
C TRP A 444 -11.02 -21.57 2.22
N LEU A 445 -9.84 -20.96 2.25
CA LEU A 445 -9.52 -19.82 3.11
C LEU A 445 -10.37 -18.60 2.73
N GLY A 446 -10.59 -18.36 1.44
CA GLY A 446 -11.52 -17.34 0.96
C GLY A 446 -12.96 -17.59 1.41
N ALA A 447 -13.44 -18.84 1.29
CA ALA A 447 -14.77 -19.24 1.74
C ALA A 447 -14.92 -19.17 3.27
N GLY A 448 -13.91 -19.59 4.03
CA GLY A 448 -13.87 -19.52 5.49
C GLY A 448 -13.79 -18.08 6.01
N ALA A 449 -13.00 -17.23 5.35
CA ALA A 449 -12.98 -15.80 5.64
C ALA A 449 -14.36 -15.16 5.38
N ALA A 450 -15.03 -15.50 4.28
CA ALA A 450 -16.37 -15.00 3.97
C ALA A 450 -17.45 -15.48 4.97
N LEU A 451 -17.43 -16.77 5.34
CA LEU A 451 -18.36 -17.35 6.32
C LEU A 451 -18.22 -16.76 7.73
N LEU A 452 -17.08 -16.16 8.06
CA LEU A 452 -16.81 -15.56 9.37
C LEU A 452 -16.89 -14.03 9.36
N LEU A 453 -16.54 -13.36 8.25
CA LEU A 453 -16.70 -11.92 8.09
C LEU A 453 -18.19 -11.52 8.14
N VAL A 454 -19.05 -12.28 7.48
CA VAL A 454 -20.49 -11.96 7.39
C VAL A 454 -21.18 -11.94 8.78
N PRO A 455 -21.02 -12.96 9.65
CA PRO A 455 -21.56 -12.92 11.01
C PRO A 455 -20.94 -11.85 11.90
N THR A 456 -19.64 -11.57 11.76
CA THR A 456 -18.94 -10.57 12.58
C THR A 456 -19.41 -9.15 12.25
N VAL A 457 -19.59 -8.85 10.95
CA VAL A 457 -20.18 -7.59 10.49
C VAL A 457 -21.65 -7.50 10.92
N ALA A 458 -22.42 -8.58 10.76
CA ALA A 458 -23.82 -8.62 11.19
C ALA A 458 -23.97 -8.43 12.72
N LEU A 459 -23.09 -9.02 13.52
CA LEU A 459 -23.07 -8.86 14.97
C LEU A 459 -22.69 -7.43 15.37
N ARG A 460 -21.69 -6.82 14.71
CA ARG A 460 -21.34 -5.40 14.94
C ARG A 460 -22.49 -4.46 14.62
N LEU A 461 -23.14 -4.65 13.47
CA LEU A 461 -24.32 -3.86 13.08
C LEU A 461 -25.44 -4.02 14.11
N ARG A 462 -25.70 -5.25 14.56
CA ARG A 462 -26.75 -5.53 15.52
C ARG A 462 -26.45 -5.02 16.94
N LEU A 463 -25.20 -5.09 17.38
CA LEU A 463 -24.79 -4.50 18.66
C LEU A 463 -24.85 -2.97 18.61
N GLY A 464 -24.51 -2.35 17.47
CA GLY A 464 -24.70 -0.92 17.24
C GLY A 464 -26.16 -0.50 17.36
N THR A 465 -27.09 -1.27 16.78
CA THR A 465 -28.53 -0.99 16.90
C THR A 465 -29.06 -1.21 18.32
N ILE A 466 -28.65 -2.29 19.00
CA ILE A 466 -29.09 -2.55 20.39
C ILE A 466 -28.54 -1.47 21.34
N ALA A 467 -27.32 -0.99 21.13
CA ALA A 467 -26.73 0.08 21.93
C ALA A 467 -27.43 1.43 21.73
N ALA A 468 -28.01 1.69 20.55
CA ALA A 468 -28.81 2.89 20.30
C ALA A 468 -30.16 2.88 21.04
N ASP A 469 -30.71 1.69 21.32
CA ASP A 469 -32.02 1.51 21.95
C ASP A 469 -31.95 1.31 23.48
N LEU A 470 -30.77 1.11 24.05
CA LEU A 470 -30.62 0.96 25.51
C LEU A 470 -30.78 2.31 26.20
N PRO A 471 -31.67 2.44 27.21
CA PRO A 471 -31.77 3.66 28.00
C PRO A 471 -30.43 3.92 28.71
N PRO A 472 -30.02 5.20 28.88
CA PRO A 472 -28.77 5.53 29.55
C PRO A 472 -28.78 4.94 30.96
N VAL A 473 -27.91 3.94 31.17
CA VAL A 473 -27.77 3.29 32.48
C VAL A 473 -27.24 4.36 33.44
N ALA A 474 -27.97 4.61 34.52
CA ALA A 474 -27.51 5.46 35.61
C ALA A 474 -26.33 4.76 36.28
N VAL A 475 -25.12 5.20 35.97
CA VAL A 475 -23.88 4.68 36.55
C VAL A 475 -23.69 5.37 37.91
N GLU A 476 -23.54 4.59 38.97
CA GLU A 476 -23.03 5.10 40.25
C GLU A 476 -21.63 5.69 40.00
N PRO A 477 -21.38 6.98 40.32
CA PRO A 477 -20.10 7.60 40.05
C PRO A 477 -19.02 6.91 40.87
N GLU A 478 -18.06 6.25 40.19
CA GLU A 478 -16.79 5.89 40.81
C GLU A 478 -16.13 7.18 41.30
N GLU A 479 -15.82 7.28 42.59
CA GLU A 479 -15.05 8.39 43.15
C GLU A 479 -13.70 8.46 42.42
N PRO A 480 -13.40 9.54 41.68
CA PRO A 480 -12.14 9.65 40.95
C PRO A 480 -10.96 9.69 41.92
N THR A 481 -9.98 8.83 41.69
CA THR A 481 -8.80 8.69 42.55
C THR A 481 -7.79 9.84 42.40
N ASP A 482 -7.89 10.65 41.34
CA ASP A 482 -7.13 11.90 41.17
C ASP A 482 -8.10 13.11 41.27
N PRO A 483 -7.91 14.04 42.22
CA PRO A 483 -8.80 15.20 42.40
C PRO A 483 -8.86 16.12 41.16
N ARG A 484 -7.88 16.05 40.25
CA ARG A 484 -7.92 16.78 38.97
C ARG A 484 -8.98 16.25 38.01
N LEU A 485 -9.34 14.98 38.10
CA LEU A 485 -10.40 14.40 37.27
C LEU A 485 -11.80 14.88 37.69
N ALA A 486 -11.93 15.36 38.94
CA ALA A 486 -13.17 15.86 39.51
C ALA A 486 -13.39 17.37 39.30
N ASP A 487 -12.45 18.09 38.68
CA ASP A 487 -12.53 19.53 38.46
C ASP A 487 -13.68 19.85 37.46
N PRO A 488 -14.77 20.50 37.89
CA PRO A 488 -15.93 20.76 37.04
C PRO A 488 -15.63 21.80 35.94
N SER A 489 -14.49 22.47 35.99
CA SER A 489 -14.05 23.38 34.94
C SER A 489 -13.45 22.67 33.71
N ILE A 490 -13.21 21.36 33.81
CA ILE A 490 -12.66 20.55 32.74
C ILE A 490 -13.80 19.88 31.97
N VAL A 491 -13.87 20.16 30.67
CA VAL A 491 -14.75 19.42 29.76
C VAL A 491 -14.00 18.20 29.26
N TRP A 492 -14.38 17.01 29.73
CA TRP A 492 -13.81 15.74 29.28
C TRP A 492 -14.49 15.24 28.01
N ILE A 493 -13.67 14.98 26.99
CA ILE A 493 -14.04 14.30 25.75
C ILE A 493 -13.60 12.84 25.92
N GLU A 494 -14.58 11.95 26.00
CA GLU A 494 -14.36 10.53 26.26
C GLU A 494 -15.04 9.67 25.19
N LEU A 495 -14.49 8.47 24.99
CA LEU A 495 -15.23 7.40 24.29
C LEU A 495 -16.46 7.00 25.11
N PRO A 496 -17.64 6.86 24.47
CA PRO A 496 -18.80 6.27 25.10
C PRO A 496 -18.43 4.94 25.76
N ARG A 497 -18.91 4.71 26.98
CA ARG A 497 -18.57 3.51 27.76
C ARG A 497 -18.86 2.21 26.98
N TRP A 498 -20.00 2.14 26.30
CA TRP A 498 -20.35 0.99 25.47
C TRP A 498 -19.35 0.75 24.33
N GLU A 499 -18.77 1.80 23.75
CA GLU A 499 -17.78 1.67 22.69
C GLU A 499 -16.43 1.20 23.25
N ARG A 500 -16.06 1.65 24.46
CA ARG A 500 -14.92 1.10 25.22
C ARG A 500 -15.13 -0.40 25.50
N GLU A 501 -16.29 -0.79 25.99
CA GLU A 501 -16.65 -2.17 26.31
C GLU A 501 -16.69 -3.06 25.06
N ILE A 502 -17.26 -2.60 23.94
CA ILE A 502 -17.25 -3.33 22.66
C ILE A 502 -15.83 -3.48 22.12
N ARG A 503 -14.99 -2.44 22.21
CA ARG A 503 -13.59 -2.54 21.76
C ARG A 503 -12.82 -3.54 22.63
N GLN A 504 -12.99 -3.52 23.94
CA GLN A 504 -12.41 -4.52 24.84
C GLN A 504 -12.91 -5.94 24.55
N ALA A 505 -14.23 -6.11 24.39
CA ALA A 505 -14.84 -7.38 24.03
C ALA A 505 -14.34 -7.88 22.66
N SER A 506 -14.13 -6.98 21.69
CA SER A 506 -13.64 -7.33 20.36
C SER A 506 -12.23 -7.90 20.38
N ASN A 507 -11.37 -7.48 21.31
CA ASN A 507 -10.02 -8.06 21.47
C ASN A 507 -10.08 -9.50 21.97
N GLY A 508 -10.93 -9.77 22.97
CA GLY A 508 -11.22 -11.15 23.39
C GLY A 508 -11.80 -11.96 22.23
N LEU A 509 -12.68 -11.36 21.43
CA LEU A 509 -13.27 -11.99 20.25
C LEU A 509 -12.25 -12.27 19.14
N TYR A 510 -11.26 -11.41 18.92
CA TYR A 510 -10.17 -11.66 17.97
C TYR A 510 -9.26 -12.81 18.43
N PHE A 511 -8.96 -12.88 19.73
CA PHE A 511 -8.22 -14.02 20.29
C PHE A 511 -9.01 -15.32 20.10
N VAL A 512 -10.30 -15.31 20.46
CA VAL A 512 -11.21 -16.45 20.25
C VAL A 512 -11.35 -16.79 18.76
N TYR A 513 -11.38 -15.79 17.87
CA TYR A 513 -11.40 -15.96 16.42
C TYR A 513 -10.14 -16.68 15.91
N PHE A 514 -8.96 -16.20 16.26
CA PHE A 514 -7.70 -16.84 15.84
C PHE A 514 -7.57 -18.26 16.43
N PHE A 515 -8.05 -18.47 17.65
CA PHE A 515 -8.10 -19.77 18.28
C PHE A 515 -9.09 -20.72 17.58
N LEU A 516 -10.29 -20.24 17.21
CA LEU A 516 -11.27 -21.01 16.44
C LEU A 516 -10.79 -21.32 15.03
N VAL A 517 -10.16 -20.37 14.34
CA VAL A 517 -9.53 -20.62 13.03
C VAL A 517 -8.47 -21.70 13.14
N TYR A 518 -7.65 -21.67 14.20
CA TYR A 518 -6.71 -22.74 14.51
C TYR A 518 -7.40 -24.09 14.75
N LEU A 519 -8.46 -24.14 15.57
CA LEU A 519 -9.20 -25.38 15.86
C LEU A 519 -9.94 -25.94 14.63
N ILE A 520 -10.54 -25.07 13.81
CA ILE A 520 -11.21 -25.47 12.57
C ILE A 520 -10.18 -25.95 11.55
N ALA A 521 -9.04 -25.27 11.41
CA ALA A 521 -7.94 -25.76 10.58
C ALA A 521 -7.43 -27.13 11.07
N LYS A 522 -7.38 -27.34 12.38
CA LYS A 522 -7.01 -28.62 12.98
C LYS A 522 -8.01 -29.75 12.66
N HIS A 523 -9.31 -29.48 12.72
CA HIS A 523 -10.35 -30.52 12.57
C HIS A 523 -10.89 -30.70 11.16
N ALA A 524 -11.16 -29.63 10.41
CA ALA A 524 -11.82 -29.69 9.10
C ALA A 524 -10.94 -30.31 8.03
N PHE A 525 -9.61 -30.19 8.15
CA PHE A 525 -8.68 -30.75 7.17
C PHE A 525 -8.28 -32.21 7.47
N GLY A 526 -8.79 -32.82 8.54
CA GLY A 526 -8.55 -34.23 8.85
C GLY A 526 -7.07 -34.61 8.94
N PHE A 527 -6.18 -33.63 9.14
CA PHE A 527 -4.75 -33.87 9.25
C PHE A 527 -4.52 -34.74 10.49
N ARG A 528 -4.11 -35.98 10.26
CA ARG A 528 -3.42 -36.76 11.29
C ARG A 528 -2.03 -36.13 11.40
N TRP A 529 -1.88 -35.19 12.33
CA TRP A 529 -0.67 -34.40 12.57
C TRP A 529 0.61 -35.20 12.89
N GLY A 530 0.54 -36.54 12.87
CA GLY A 530 1.74 -37.38 12.91
C GLY A 530 2.59 -37.33 11.64
N ASP A 531 2.04 -36.85 10.51
CA ASP A 531 2.72 -36.98 9.21
C ASP A 531 3.47 -35.71 8.75
N ILE A 532 3.28 -34.56 9.41
CA ILE A 532 4.05 -33.33 9.16
C ILE A 532 4.43 -32.70 10.51
N PRO A 533 5.60 -33.03 11.07
CA PRO A 533 6.10 -32.38 12.29
C PRO A 533 6.26 -30.87 12.06
N GLY A 534 5.78 -30.05 12.99
CA GLY A 534 6.15 -28.63 13.10
C GLY A 534 5.16 -27.57 12.64
N ILE A 535 4.19 -27.87 11.77
CA ILE A 535 3.21 -26.87 11.33
C ILE A 535 2.32 -26.38 12.49
N GLU A 536 2.04 -27.22 13.48
CA GLU A 536 1.27 -26.82 14.68
C GLU A 536 1.96 -25.69 15.44
N TRP A 537 3.29 -25.75 15.55
CA TRP A 537 4.10 -24.74 16.21
C TRP A 537 4.14 -23.45 15.40
N ILE A 538 4.24 -23.52 14.07
CA ILE A 538 4.26 -22.32 13.22
C ILE A 538 2.94 -21.55 13.34
N LEU A 539 1.80 -22.23 13.22
CA LEU A 539 0.50 -21.59 13.37
C LEU A 539 0.34 -21.02 14.78
N PHE A 540 0.79 -21.73 15.81
CA PHE A 540 0.78 -21.25 17.20
C PHE A 540 1.67 -20.00 17.39
N PHE A 541 2.91 -20.01 16.89
CA PHE A 541 3.89 -18.93 17.01
C PHE A 541 3.67 -17.77 16.02
N VAL A 542 2.83 -17.91 15.01
CA VAL A 542 2.43 -16.79 14.14
C VAL A 542 1.12 -16.18 14.65
N LEU A 543 0.13 -17.02 14.99
CA LEU A 543 -1.19 -16.56 15.39
C LEU A 543 -1.21 -15.95 16.80
N ILE A 544 -0.42 -16.46 17.76
CA ILE A 544 -0.36 -15.87 19.11
C ILE A 544 0.30 -14.50 19.09
N PRO A 545 1.47 -14.29 18.46
CA PRO A 545 2.06 -12.96 18.34
C PRO A 545 1.23 -12.02 17.47
N ALA A 546 0.55 -12.51 16.42
CA ALA A 546 -0.42 -11.70 15.68
C ALA A 546 -1.62 -11.31 16.57
N ALA A 547 -2.14 -12.21 17.40
CA ALA A 547 -3.22 -11.92 18.33
C ALA A 547 -2.78 -11.01 19.48
N LEU A 548 -1.54 -11.15 19.98
CA LEU A 548 -0.93 -10.26 20.98
C LEU A 548 -0.56 -8.90 20.38
N LEU A 549 -0.14 -8.85 19.11
CA LEU A 549 0.08 -7.63 18.33
C LEU A 549 -1.24 -6.89 18.13
N ILE A 550 -2.25 -7.56 17.62
CA ILE A 550 -3.60 -7.00 17.44
C ILE A 550 -4.15 -6.61 18.81
N GLY A 551 -3.97 -7.45 19.84
CA GLY A 551 -4.37 -7.16 21.21
C GLY A 551 -3.57 -6.05 21.87
N SER A 552 -2.34 -5.74 21.47
CA SER A 552 -1.57 -4.60 21.99
C SER A 552 -1.83 -3.33 21.18
N LEU A 553 -1.95 -3.41 19.86
CA LEU A 553 -2.32 -2.29 19.00
C LEU A 553 -3.77 -1.85 19.21
N ILE A 554 -4.67 -2.79 19.49
CA ILE A 554 -6.10 -2.53 19.75
C ILE A 554 -6.40 -2.48 21.25
N GLY A 555 -5.65 -3.19 22.10
CA GLY A 555 -5.90 -3.33 23.53
C GLY A 555 -4.90 -2.65 24.47
N ALA A 556 -3.85 -1.98 23.98
CA ALA A 556 -3.18 -0.92 24.76
C ALA A 556 -4.06 0.36 24.89
N ARG A 557 -5.38 0.20 24.83
CA ARG A 557 -6.40 1.23 25.01
C ARG A 557 -6.83 1.23 26.45
N HIS A 558 -6.05 1.92 27.26
CA HIS A 558 -6.45 2.25 28.61
C HIS A 558 -7.39 3.47 28.57
N ASP A 559 -7.74 4.01 29.74
CA ASP A 559 -8.62 5.16 29.88
C ASP A 559 -8.01 6.39 29.16
N HIS A 560 -8.54 6.71 27.97
CA HIS A 560 -8.14 7.84 27.15
C HIS A 560 -9.19 8.94 27.25
N ARG A 561 -8.83 10.11 27.76
CA ARG A 561 -9.73 11.27 27.84
C ARG A 561 -8.98 12.54 27.50
N ILE A 562 -9.58 13.38 26.67
CA ILE A 562 -9.08 14.74 26.40
C ILE A 562 -9.84 15.70 27.29
N GLY A 563 -9.17 16.38 28.21
CA GLY A 563 -9.76 17.42 29.02
C GLY A 563 -9.50 18.79 28.39
N VAL A 564 -10.50 19.67 28.37
CA VAL A 564 -10.34 21.06 27.96
C VAL A 564 -10.68 21.98 29.12
N ARG A 565 -9.72 22.78 29.57
CA ARG A 565 -9.87 23.76 30.65
C ARG A 565 -9.44 25.15 30.17
N GLY A 566 -10.39 25.92 29.66
CA GLY A 566 -10.12 27.24 29.10
C GLY A 566 -9.18 27.18 27.89
N ARG A 567 -7.90 27.54 28.08
CA ARG A 567 -6.85 27.49 27.05
C ARG A 567 -5.86 26.33 27.24
N THR A 568 -6.10 25.47 28.22
CA THR A 568 -5.25 24.32 28.53
C THR A 568 -5.92 23.05 28.05
N VAL A 569 -5.14 22.20 27.38
CA VAL A 569 -5.57 20.85 27.01
C VAL A 569 -4.89 19.88 27.96
N LEU A 570 -5.67 18.95 28.51
CA LEU A 570 -5.23 17.84 29.32
C LEU A 570 -5.39 16.56 28.51
N LEU A 571 -4.44 15.66 28.61
CA LEU A 571 -4.55 14.32 28.06
C LEU A 571 -4.35 13.32 29.18
N HIS A 572 -5.39 12.55 29.48
CA HIS A 572 -5.34 11.44 30.41
C HIS A 572 -5.19 10.15 29.59
N GLN A 573 -4.09 9.45 29.80
CA GLN A 573 -3.78 8.17 29.16
C GLN A 573 -3.14 7.24 30.18
N ASN A 574 -3.76 6.09 30.44
CA ASN A 574 -3.21 5.01 31.27
C ASN A 574 -2.89 5.46 32.71
N GLY A 575 -3.71 6.31 33.33
CA GLY A 575 -3.44 6.84 34.67
C GLY A 575 -2.41 7.96 34.71
N THR A 576 -1.81 8.32 33.57
CA THR A 576 -0.92 9.47 33.43
C THR A 576 -1.71 10.64 32.87
N ILE A 577 -1.64 11.80 33.53
CA ILE A 577 -2.27 13.04 33.05
C ILE A 577 -1.15 14.01 32.70
N THR A 578 -1.10 14.44 31.44
CA THR A 578 -0.29 15.60 31.02
C THR A 578 -1.22 16.78 30.74
N GLU A 579 -0.74 17.98 31.00
CA GLU A 579 -1.44 19.21 30.65
C GLU A 579 -0.48 20.18 29.98
N ALA A 580 -0.97 20.89 28.96
CA ALA A 580 -0.21 21.92 28.28
C ALA A 580 -1.15 23.06 27.83
N PRO A 581 -0.71 24.33 27.88
CA PRO A 581 -1.43 25.41 27.21
C PRO A 581 -1.51 25.11 25.71
N ILE A 582 -2.59 25.52 25.05
CA ILE A 582 -2.89 25.15 23.66
C ILE A 582 -1.77 25.52 22.68
N GLU A 583 -1.01 26.59 22.93
CA GLU A 583 0.13 27.01 22.13
C GLU A 583 1.32 26.03 22.18
N GLN A 584 1.38 25.19 23.22
CA GLN A 584 2.40 24.14 23.39
C GLN A 584 1.89 22.77 22.95
N VAL A 585 0.61 22.65 22.59
CA VAL A 585 0.04 21.44 22.01
C VAL A 585 0.47 21.38 20.55
N PHE A 586 0.97 20.22 20.12
CA PHE A 586 1.25 20.00 18.70
C PHE A 586 0.08 19.28 18.04
N SER A 587 -0.35 19.73 16.86
CA SER A 587 -1.47 19.15 16.12
C SER A 587 -1.08 18.86 14.68
N SER A 588 -1.44 17.66 14.19
CA SER A 588 -1.37 17.33 12.76
C SER A 588 -2.75 17.35 12.08
N GLY A 589 -3.76 17.91 12.74
CA GLY A 589 -5.17 17.80 12.34
C GLY A 589 -5.81 16.42 12.57
N ARG A 590 -5.01 15.35 12.60
CA ARG A 590 -5.47 13.96 12.84
C ARG A 590 -5.08 13.42 14.23
N ALA A 591 -4.07 13.99 14.84
CA ALA A 591 -3.60 13.60 16.16
C ALA A 591 -3.05 14.83 16.89
N ILE A 592 -3.06 14.75 18.22
CA ILE A 592 -2.49 15.77 19.10
C ILE A 592 -1.42 15.17 20.00
N LEU A 593 -0.43 15.99 20.34
CA LEU A 593 0.58 15.73 21.36
C LEU A 593 0.46 16.79 22.45
N VAL A 594 0.20 16.35 23.68
CA VAL A 594 0.05 17.19 24.87
C VAL A 594 1.13 16.79 25.87
N GLY A 595 2.19 17.59 25.98
CA GLY A 595 3.41 17.17 26.69
C GLY A 595 4.02 15.94 26.00
N ASP A 596 4.14 14.84 26.75
CA ASP A 596 4.70 13.57 26.25
C ASP A 596 3.62 12.56 25.83
N LEU A 597 2.34 12.87 26.05
CA LEU A 597 1.24 11.98 25.69
C LEU A 597 0.65 12.39 24.35
N ARG A 598 0.21 11.38 23.59
CA ARG A 598 -0.40 11.57 22.27
C ARG A 598 -1.71 10.83 22.17
N THR A 599 -2.60 11.35 21.35
CA THR A 599 -3.81 10.64 21.02
C THR A 599 -4.28 11.01 19.62
N PRO A 600 -4.65 10.02 18.78
CA PRO A 600 -5.27 10.28 17.51
C PRO A 600 -6.74 10.70 17.74
N LEU A 601 -7.17 11.73 17.01
CA LEU A 601 -8.46 12.41 17.23
C LEU A 601 -9.65 11.58 16.74
N ASP A 602 -9.42 10.63 15.84
CA ASP A 602 -10.40 9.66 15.32
C ASP A 602 -10.89 8.66 16.38
N LEU A 603 -10.25 8.61 17.56
CA LEU A 603 -10.72 7.82 18.69
C LEU A 603 -11.87 8.47 19.45
N TYR A 604 -12.18 9.74 19.23
CA TYR A 604 -13.16 10.47 20.02
C TYR A 604 -14.40 10.83 19.19
N PRO A 605 -15.56 11.06 19.82
CA PRO A 605 -16.76 11.49 19.11
C PRO A 605 -16.50 12.79 18.32
N PRO A 606 -16.66 12.79 16.97
CA PRO A 606 -16.33 13.94 16.13
C PRO A 606 -17.03 15.23 16.58
N ALA A 607 -18.32 15.12 16.93
CA ALA A 607 -19.11 16.25 17.42
C ALA A 607 -18.56 16.90 18.71
N GLN A 608 -17.93 16.12 19.60
CA GLN A 608 -17.31 16.67 20.81
C GLN A 608 -15.97 17.32 20.49
N ILE A 609 -15.17 16.73 19.59
CA ILE A 609 -13.92 17.31 19.10
C ILE A 609 -14.20 18.65 18.42
N GLU A 610 -15.15 18.69 17.48
CA GLU A 610 -15.56 19.91 16.77
C GLU A 610 -16.04 21.00 17.71
N ARG A 611 -16.85 20.65 18.72
CA ARG A 611 -17.44 21.62 19.64
C ARG A 611 -16.43 22.19 20.63
N HIS A 612 -15.54 21.35 21.17
CA HIS A 612 -14.73 21.72 22.35
C HIS A 612 -13.24 21.86 22.06
N LEU A 613 -12.68 21.07 21.14
CA LEU A 613 -11.24 21.00 20.91
C LEU A 613 -10.82 21.73 19.63
N LEU A 614 -11.54 21.54 18.52
CA LEU A 614 -11.21 22.09 17.21
C LEU A 614 -11.05 23.63 17.20
N PRO A 615 -11.88 24.42 17.91
CA PRO A 615 -11.70 25.88 17.97
C PRO A 615 -10.39 26.29 18.65
N LEU A 616 -9.85 25.44 19.52
CA LEU A 616 -8.58 25.67 20.20
C LEU A 616 -7.41 25.19 19.32
N LEU A 617 -7.56 24.09 18.57
CA LEU A 617 -6.49 23.54 17.73
C LEU A 617 -6.01 24.49 16.63
N ALA A 618 -6.81 25.47 16.22
CA ALA A 618 -6.36 26.54 15.33
C ALA A 618 -5.17 27.36 15.89
N ARG A 619 -4.94 27.29 17.21
CA ARG A 619 -3.82 27.95 17.91
C ARG A 619 -2.71 26.99 18.34
N ALA A 620 -2.88 25.69 18.10
CA ALA A 620 -1.86 24.69 18.38
C ALA A 620 -0.69 24.82 17.40
N ALA A 621 0.50 24.41 17.82
CA ALA A 621 1.65 24.37 16.93
C ALA A 621 1.44 23.29 15.85
N PRO A 622 1.50 23.63 14.55
CA PRO A 622 1.35 22.63 13.51
C PRO A 622 2.56 21.68 13.52
N ILE A 623 2.30 20.38 13.41
CA ILE A 623 3.35 19.36 13.23
C ILE A 623 2.95 18.41 12.10
N ALA A 624 3.91 18.04 11.25
CA ALA A 624 3.66 17.08 10.20
C ALA A 624 3.29 15.72 10.81
N HIS A 625 2.26 15.05 10.26
CA HIS A 625 1.78 13.76 10.78
C HIS A 625 2.90 12.70 10.83
N ARG A 626 3.83 12.73 9.85
CA ARG A 626 5.00 11.83 9.78
C ARG A 626 5.95 11.99 10.97
N GLU A 627 6.15 13.21 11.48
CA GLU A 627 7.01 13.44 12.64
C GLU A 627 6.38 12.91 13.93
N LEU A 628 5.06 13.09 14.07
CA LEU A 628 4.27 12.46 15.12
C LEU A 628 4.36 10.93 15.08
N GLN A 629 4.27 10.32 13.88
CA GLN A 629 4.46 8.87 13.68
C GLN A 629 5.89 8.39 13.92
N LYS A 630 6.90 9.24 13.73
CA LYS A 630 8.29 8.90 14.05
C LYS A 630 8.50 8.82 15.56
N ARG A 631 7.96 9.79 16.31
CA ARG A 631 7.94 9.75 17.79
C ARG A 631 7.10 8.56 18.29
N TRP A 632 5.92 8.37 17.67
CA TRP A 632 5.24 7.11 17.40
C TRP A 632 5.98 5.83 17.76
N PHE A 633 6.74 5.47 16.75
CA PHE A 633 7.49 4.27 16.57
C PHE A 633 8.68 4.16 17.53
N ASN A 634 9.33 5.29 17.85
CA ASN A 634 10.46 5.31 18.78
C ASN A 634 10.03 4.94 20.21
N GLU A 635 8.88 5.41 20.69
CA GLU A 635 8.36 5.05 22.02
C GLU A 635 7.91 3.59 22.11
N GLN A 636 7.32 3.06 21.04
CA GLN A 636 6.81 1.68 20.97
C GLN A 636 7.83 0.69 20.39
N TRP A 637 9.10 1.09 20.31
CA TRP A 637 10.15 0.29 19.69
C TRP A 637 10.31 -1.09 20.34
N SER A 638 10.09 -1.20 21.65
CA SER A 638 10.12 -2.48 22.38
C SER A 638 9.05 -3.47 21.91
N ILE A 639 7.85 -2.98 21.61
CA ILE A 639 6.77 -3.80 21.05
C ILE A 639 7.15 -4.28 19.65
N TRP A 640 7.66 -3.39 18.79
CA TRP A 640 8.15 -3.74 17.46
C TRP A 640 9.31 -4.75 17.49
N LEU A 641 10.23 -4.63 18.45
CA LEU A 641 11.26 -5.62 18.68
C LEU A 641 10.69 -6.97 19.11
N LEU A 642 9.70 -7.00 20.00
CA LEU A 642 9.05 -8.24 20.43
C LEU A 642 8.34 -8.92 19.25
N ILE A 643 7.64 -8.17 18.40
CA ILE A 643 6.99 -8.68 17.20
C ILE A 643 8.04 -9.27 16.25
N GLY A 644 9.10 -8.51 15.98
CA GLY A 644 10.23 -8.98 15.17
C GLY A 644 10.88 -10.24 15.74
N PHE A 645 11.03 -10.32 17.06
CA PHE A 645 11.56 -11.49 17.76
C PHE A 645 10.63 -12.70 17.66
N CYS A 646 9.33 -12.53 17.86
CA CYS A 646 8.34 -13.60 17.70
C CYS A 646 8.31 -14.14 16.27
N TRP A 647 8.37 -13.26 15.27
CA TRP A 647 8.53 -13.66 13.87
C TRP A 647 9.83 -14.42 13.63
N LEU A 648 10.95 -13.93 14.18
CA LEU A 648 12.25 -14.58 14.10
C LEU A 648 12.21 -15.99 14.72
N VAL A 649 11.62 -16.15 15.91
CA VAL A 649 11.46 -17.44 16.59
C VAL A 649 10.59 -18.37 15.75
N GLY A 650 9.46 -17.91 15.21
CA GLY A 650 8.62 -18.72 14.32
C GLY A 650 9.37 -19.20 13.08
N ILE A 651 10.18 -18.34 12.47
CA ILE A 651 11.03 -18.68 11.33
C ILE A 651 12.13 -19.69 11.73
N VAL A 652 12.80 -19.48 12.87
CA VAL A 652 13.87 -20.37 13.36
C VAL A 652 13.32 -21.73 13.76
N MET A 653 12.17 -21.80 14.43
CA MET A 653 11.54 -23.08 14.80
C MET A 653 11.07 -23.85 13.56
N PHE A 654 10.50 -23.16 12.56
CA PHE A 654 10.20 -23.76 11.27
C PHE A 654 11.44 -24.38 10.61
N TRP A 655 12.57 -23.68 10.72
CA TRP A 655 13.86 -24.10 10.16
C TRP A 655 14.46 -25.31 10.90
N LEU A 656 14.36 -25.34 12.23
CA LEU A 656 14.90 -26.40 13.07
C LEU A 656 14.09 -27.71 12.96
N ASP A 657 12.77 -27.62 12.86
CA ASP A 657 11.92 -28.83 12.72
C ASP A 657 12.05 -29.47 11.33
N GLY A 658 12.35 -28.67 10.30
CA GLY A 658 12.69 -29.18 8.97
C GLY A 658 14.08 -29.83 8.86
N GLY A 659 14.89 -29.82 9.93
CA GLY A 659 16.27 -30.34 9.96
C GLY A 659 16.51 -31.58 10.83
N ILE A 660 15.48 -32.14 11.48
CA ILE A 660 15.58 -33.35 12.35
C ILE A 660 14.91 -34.59 11.70
N GLN A 661 14.88 -34.68 10.36
CA GLN A 661 14.54 -35.93 9.66
C GLN A 661 15.72 -36.46 8.85
#